data_AF-A0A9X1WD72-F1
#
_entry.id   AF-A0A9X1WD72-F1
#
_cell.length_a   1.000
_cell.length_b   1.000
_cell.length_c   1.000
_cell.angle_alpha   90.00
_cell.angle_beta   90.00
_cell.angle_gamma   90.00
#
_symmetry.space_group_name_H-M   'P 1'
#
loop_
_entity.id
_entity.type
_entity.pdbx_description
1 polymer ?
#
loop_
_entity_poly.entity_id
_entity_poly.type
_entity_poly.pdbx_seq_one_letter_code
_entity_poly.pdbx_strand_id
1 'polypeptide(L)'
;MSLLGNKCNWYGRVKVIVLAVMSLVLSGYAFAKLDGAIFTTTPSGEIVNENVRYESKQEVFLDGGPGPNAPGSAAALPEGFYYFQVTNPSGKCLLSSIDSDAGVNGGSCYESVKGKGGPKNAVTFSAEPLECRLFYFDGEDGIQFQNPTYTVSQKIKGQWVDVEVPCSHMLGSEYIAENGGELSEGDTIQLFPFANTPNSGGVYKAWVATEQSVIDACGGEEYVSDGATGELCNHFFGFVPRFSKTDNFKVRLGDRDVPVTYDIALRSFHDKNLNCQYDPEGDELIKNWDFGVIDPLKIRNVFRTTNSEAFPITFSVLEQELAAWSVDQFMWFAQQNGVTPLNANYSHFATFAELRDYAPLHNDGSLRLDFVSPLACDQGQGVQVISRDTGEQTDDGFIPSNFADPVPGTKGEDPAPVLVASFGSVGIADITVCKVFDSNRNGVKDSGEHNIANWPVVLTVPKSVPLPDNINIDDTPVLWTKLVNIFGNDIAGMYNRTISKQTGSDGCVRFRALVPNIRGDLASYVLQEQLSQAQGWVNTSPHTVTFDVRSVLSYVNELPVIDGEVYKRDDGLTGGGFEFNNTCELIVNFDTKGYWHNKNGLSELTEADRVYVNGLAPYSSASAYFGSGDEPFDGLFSDNSPVSAAFSGDGVIWEAGTWQSEVSQFLVDNNGDAETHLHKEQLAQQLLAFLFNTRHRPDNSGLSGDVTLQVNGNWVSLSSLIDEAITVWLSNDVADIVAMSELLDGFNNNDALVVIPSTYSDCYAPFPE
;
A
#
# COMPACT_ATOMS: atom_id res chain seq x y z
N MET A 1 32.92 14.06 -9.79
CA MET A 1 34.31 13.86 -10.25
C MET A 1 35.12 15.06 -9.77
N SER A 2 36.07 14.99 -8.83
CA SER A 2 37.36 14.25 -8.85
C SER A 2 38.22 14.68 -10.04
N LEU A 3 39.50 15.07 -9.96
CA LEU A 3 40.69 14.60 -9.20
C LEU A 3 41.75 15.77 -9.21
N LEU A 4 42.93 15.81 -8.57
CA LEU A 4 43.61 15.16 -7.42
C LEU A 4 44.93 15.94 -7.13
N GLY A 5 45.54 15.73 -5.94
CA GLY A 5 46.91 16.19 -5.59
C GLY A 5 47.03 16.46 -4.08
N ASN A 6 47.44 15.55 -3.17
CA ASN A 6 48.62 14.66 -3.11
C ASN A 6 49.96 15.43 -3.28
N LYS A 7 50.99 15.36 -2.40
CA LYS A 7 51.31 14.41 -1.30
C LYS A 7 52.45 14.92 -0.36
N CYS A 8 52.44 14.42 0.89
CA CYS A 8 53.57 13.94 1.75
C CYS A 8 54.50 14.90 2.56
N ASN A 9 55.24 14.47 3.61
CA ASN A 9 54.91 13.90 4.98
C ASN A 9 56.21 13.49 5.77
N TRP A 10 56.13 13.24 7.10
CA TRP A 10 57.14 12.71 8.09
C TRP A 10 58.23 13.68 8.65
N TYR A 11 58.80 13.59 9.88
CA TYR A 11 59.00 12.51 10.91
C TYR A 11 59.04 13.04 12.40
N GLY A 12 58.49 12.30 13.38
CA GLY A 12 58.93 12.22 14.81
C GLY A 12 58.57 13.34 15.84
N ARG A 13 58.77 13.23 17.19
CA ARG A 13 58.92 12.07 18.15
C ARG A 13 58.69 12.46 19.67
N VAL A 14 57.61 11.94 20.29
CA VAL A 14 57.54 11.20 21.61
C VAL A 14 57.96 11.84 23.00
N LYS A 15 56.95 12.02 23.91
CA LYS A 15 56.94 11.94 25.44
C LYS A 15 57.62 13.04 26.33
N VAL A 16 57.26 13.30 27.63
CA VAL A 16 56.08 13.05 28.54
C VAL A 16 56.21 13.78 29.95
N ILE A 17 55.10 13.91 30.75
CA ILE A 17 54.96 14.12 32.25
C ILE A 17 55.26 15.52 32.87
N VAL A 18 54.26 16.31 33.36
CA VAL A 18 53.57 16.44 34.72
C VAL A 18 54.10 17.57 35.62
N LEU A 19 53.21 18.52 36.02
CA LEU A 19 52.84 18.80 37.43
C LEU A 19 51.61 19.73 37.50
N ALA A 20 50.78 19.57 38.54
CA ALA A 20 49.52 20.31 38.75
C ALA A 20 49.60 21.27 39.95
N VAL A 21 48.64 22.20 40.08
CA VAL A 21 47.96 22.61 41.34
C VAL A 21 46.87 23.68 41.05
N MET A 22 45.76 23.60 41.78
CA MET A 22 44.61 24.53 41.84
C MET A 22 43.77 24.75 40.56
N SER A 23 42.69 23.99 40.48
CA SER A 23 41.38 24.51 40.06
C SER A 23 40.37 24.04 41.11
N LEU A 24 39.72 24.98 41.82
CA LEU A 24 38.75 24.63 42.85
C LEU A 24 37.49 24.03 42.21
N VAL A 25 36.89 23.09 42.92
CA VAL A 25 35.72 22.32 42.50
C VAL A 25 34.48 23.21 42.51
N LEU A 26 33.87 23.39 41.33
CA LEU A 26 32.44 23.66 41.18
C LEU A 26 31.81 22.41 40.55
N SER A 27 31.59 21.39 41.39
CA SER A 27 30.80 20.22 41.06
C SER A 27 29.33 20.64 41.04
N GLY A 28 28.82 21.01 39.86
CA GLY A 28 27.39 21.03 39.63
C GLY A 28 26.85 19.60 39.78
N TYR A 29 25.86 19.41 40.65
CA TYR A 29 25.21 18.11 40.81
C TYR A 29 24.47 17.76 39.51
N ALA A 30 25.04 16.83 38.75
CA ALA A 30 24.37 16.21 37.62
C ALA A 30 23.53 15.04 38.14
N PHE A 31 22.26 15.31 38.46
CA PHE A 31 21.32 14.24 38.78
C PHE A 31 21.15 13.30 37.58
N ALA A 32 21.26 12.00 37.85
CA ALA A 32 20.88 10.98 36.89
C ALA A 32 19.37 11.06 36.60
N LYS A 33 18.96 10.50 35.46
CA LYS A 33 17.54 10.23 35.21
C LYS A 33 17.04 9.31 36.33
N LEU A 34 15.85 9.58 36.88
CA LEU A 34 15.23 8.64 37.82
C LEU A 34 14.93 7.34 37.05
N ASP A 35 15.42 6.21 37.54
CA ASP A 35 15.15 4.88 36.99
C ASP A 35 13.91 4.26 37.63
N GLY A 36 13.50 3.06 37.18
CA GLY A 36 12.24 2.41 37.60
C GLY A 36 10.98 2.91 36.87
N ALA A 37 9.82 2.53 37.38
CA ALA A 37 8.49 2.98 36.99
C ALA A 37 7.66 3.29 38.26
N ILE A 38 6.43 3.77 38.08
CA ILE A 38 5.42 3.82 39.13
C ILE A 38 4.11 3.34 38.54
N PHE A 39 3.23 2.81 39.38
CA PHE A 39 1.91 2.39 38.97
C PHE A 39 0.89 2.83 39.99
N THR A 40 -0.27 3.30 39.51
CA THR A 40 -1.45 3.35 40.34
C THR A 40 -2.01 1.94 40.54
N THR A 41 -2.48 1.66 41.75
CA THR A 41 -2.97 0.35 42.17
C THR A 41 -4.13 0.46 43.17
N THR A 42 -4.77 -0.67 43.47
CA THR A 42 -5.76 -0.83 44.55
C THR A 42 -5.06 -0.89 45.92
N PRO A 43 -5.79 -0.76 47.06
CA PRO A 43 -5.17 -0.86 48.39
C PRO A 43 -4.37 -2.16 48.62
N SER A 44 -4.73 -3.24 47.91
CA SER A 44 -4.13 -4.57 48.00
C SER A 44 -2.87 -4.78 47.16
N GLY A 45 -2.53 -3.86 46.24
CA GLY A 45 -1.45 -4.04 45.25
C GLY A 45 -1.80 -4.98 44.08
N GLU A 46 -3.00 -5.57 44.06
CA GLU A 46 -3.35 -6.67 43.15
C GLU A 46 -3.40 -6.27 41.66
N ILE A 47 -3.60 -4.98 41.40
CA ILE A 47 -3.96 -4.44 40.08
C ILE A 47 -2.95 -3.37 39.66
N VAL A 48 -2.37 -3.50 38.47
CA VAL A 48 -1.35 -2.57 37.95
C VAL A 48 -1.72 -2.09 36.55
N ASN A 49 -1.70 -0.77 36.33
CA ASN A 49 -1.98 -0.12 35.04
C ASN A 49 -3.35 -0.54 34.46
N GLU A 50 -4.38 -0.54 35.30
CA GLU A 50 -5.72 -0.85 34.88
C GLU A 50 -6.41 0.40 34.29
N ASN A 51 -6.67 0.38 32.98
CA ASN A 51 -7.58 1.36 32.36
C ASN A 51 -9.06 1.09 32.70
N VAL A 52 -9.33 0.10 33.55
CA VAL A 52 -10.62 -0.15 34.18
C VAL A 52 -10.69 0.67 35.48
N ARG A 53 -11.89 1.10 35.83
CA ARG A 53 -12.11 2.31 36.63
C ARG A 53 -12.16 1.95 38.13
N TYR A 54 -11.30 2.54 38.99
CA TYR A 54 -11.37 2.45 40.47
C TYR A 54 -12.78 2.80 40.97
N GLU A 55 -13.36 2.10 41.96
CA GLU A 55 -14.75 2.37 42.36
C GLU A 55 -14.90 3.71 43.09
N SER A 56 -13.88 4.13 43.85
CA SER A 56 -13.82 5.41 44.56
C SER A 56 -12.43 6.06 44.50
N LYS A 57 -12.31 7.33 44.92
CA LYS A 57 -10.99 8.00 44.98
C LYS A 57 -10.15 7.48 46.13
N GLN A 58 -10.81 7.03 47.19
CA GLN A 58 -10.22 6.46 48.39
C GLN A 58 -9.55 5.11 48.12
N GLU A 59 -9.86 4.45 46.99
CA GLU A 59 -9.24 3.21 46.54
C GLU A 59 -8.06 3.41 45.57
N VAL A 60 -7.65 4.66 45.31
CA VAL A 60 -6.48 4.93 44.45
C VAL A 60 -5.22 5.00 45.30
N PHE A 61 -4.39 3.99 45.14
CA PHE A 61 -3.08 3.87 45.77
C PHE A 61 -1.97 3.91 44.71
N LEU A 62 -0.73 3.97 45.19
CA LEU A 62 0.50 4.02 44.40
C LEU A 62 1.44 2.92 44.86
N ASP A 63 2.01 2.21 43.89
CA ASP A 63 3.09 1.23 44.05
C ASP A 63 4.40 1.78 43.48
N GLY A 64 5.49 1.54 44.21
CA GLY A 64 6.87 1.86 43.84
C GLY A 64 7.61 0.72 43.12
N GLY A 65 7.04 -0.48 43.08
CA GLY A 65 7.57 -1.70 42.46
C GLY A 65 6.69 -2.23 41.32
N PRO A 66 6.99 -3.43 40.79
CA PRO A 66 6.14 -4.15 39.85
C PRO A 66 5.15 -5.05 40.59
N GLY A 67 3.90 -5.14 40.09
CA GLY A 67 2.83 -5.91 40.73
C GLY A 67 3.03 -7.45 40.79
N PRO A 68 2.01 -8.19 41.28
CA PRO A 68 2.12 -9.48 42.01
C PRO A 68 2.52 -10.74 41.18
N ASN A 69 3.28 -10.57 40.10
CA ASN A 69 3.85 -11.64 39.28
C ASN A 69 5.29 -11.35 38.80
N ALA A 70 5.95 -10.33 39.37
CA ALA A 70 7.32 -9.93 39.05
C ALA A 70 8.18 -9.88 40.33
N PRO A 71 9.51 -10.07 40.26
CA PRO A 71 10.37 -9.86 41.42
C PRO A 71 10.31 -8.39 41.85
N GLY A 72 10.15 -8.09 43.14
CA GLY A 72 10.00 -6.71 43.64
C GLY A 72 11.05 -5.70 43.13
N SER A 73 12.30 -6.14 42.91
CA SER A 73 13.36 -5.28 42.34
C SER A 73 13.25 -4.99 40.82
N ALA A 74 12.26 -5.53 40.11
CA ALA A 74 12.17 -5.44 38.65
C ALA A 74 11.45 -4.16 38.19
N ALA A 75 12.24 -3.10 37.94
CA ALA A 75 11.78 -1.75 37.59
C ALA A 75 11.12 -0.97 38.74
N ALA A 76 11.39 -1.35 39.99
CA ALA A 76 11.10 -0.52 41.15
C ALA A 76 11.89 0.81 41.14
N LEU A 77 11.40 1.78 41.90
CA LEU A 77 12.16 2.99 42.23
C LEU A 77 13.42 2.64 43.05
N PRO A 78 14.52 3.41 42.93
CA PRO A 78 15.64 3.28 43.86
C PRO A 78 15.22 3.57 45.31
N GLU A 79 15.89 2.96 46.29
CA GLU A 79 15.76 3.31 47.72
C GLU A 79 15.89 4.84 47.92
N GLY A 80 14.97 5.45 48.67
CA GLY A 80 15.07 6.87 49.03
C GLY A 80 13.75 7.56 49.36
N PHE A 81 13.85 8.88 49.56
CA PHE A 81 12.72 9.76 49.84
C PHE A 81 12.15 10.37 48.55
N TYR A 82 10.82 10.39 48.49
CA TYR A 82 10.05 10.80 47.32
C TYR A 82 8.85 11.66 47.72
N TYR A 83 8.52 12.64 46.88
CA TYR A 83 7.21 13.28 46.90
C TYR A 83 6.32 12.68 45.81
N PHE A 84 5.01 12.63 46.07
CA PHE A 84 4.00 12.40 45.04
C PHE A 84 3.08 13.60 44.81
N GLN A 85 2.33 13.58 43.70
CA GLN A 85 1.17 14.46 43.48
C GLN A 85 0.20 13.89 42.46
N VAL A 86 -1.04 14.34 42.52
CA VAL A 86 -2.07 14.13 41.48
C VAL A 86 -2.27 15.42 40.70
N THR A 87 -2.32 15.33 39.37
CA THR A 87 -2.64 16.45 38.47
C THR A 87 -3.71 16.08 37.45
N ASN A 88 -4.19 17.06 36.69
CA ASN A 88 -4.85 16.77 35.41
C ASN A 88 -3.88 16.09 34.43
N PRO A 89 -4.35 15.49 33.31
CA PRO A 89 -3.49 14.70 32.41
C PRO A 89 -2.34 15.50 31.78
N SER A 90 -2.51 16.82 31.59
CA SER A 90 -1.46 17.70 31.05
C SER A 90 -0.37 18.05 32.07
N GLY A 91 -0.54 17.72 33.35
CA GLY A 91 0.32 18.16 34.45
C GLY A 91 0.05 19.58 34.94
N LYS A 92 -0.67 20.40 34.15
CA LYS A 92 -0.75 21.85 34.36
C LYS A 92 -1.63 22.29 35.52
N CYS A 93 -2.46 21.41 36.08
CA CYS A 93 -3.31 21.70 37.24
C CYS A 93 -3.01 20.72 38.37
N LEU A 94 -2.58 21.24 39.51
CA LEU A 94 -2.43 20.50 40.76
C LEU A 94 -3.81 20.10 41.26
N LEU A 95 -4.01 18.82 41.55
CA LEU A 95 -5.26 18.28 42.08
C LEU A 95 -5.10 17.71 43.49
N SER A 96 -3.89 17.34 43.95
CA SER A 96 -3.64 17.02 45.36
C SER A 96 -4.15 18.14 46.27
N SER A 97 -5.09 17.79 47.15
CA SER A 97 -5.91 18.74 47.90
C SER A 97 -6.05 18.29 49.34
N ILE A 98 -6.45 19.21 50.23
CA ILE A 98 -7.00 18.77 51.52
C ILE A 98 -8.34 18.03 51.30
N ASP A 99 -8.75 17.22 52.29
CA ASP A 99 -9.95 16.37 52.21
C ASP A 99 -11.24 17.15 51.88
N SER A 100 -11.45 18.32 52.49
CA SER A 100 -12.64 19.16 52.23
C SER A 100 -12.80 19.57 50.76
N ASP A 101 -11.69 19.60 50.01
CA ASP A 101 -11.62 20.11 48.66
C ASP A 101 -11.48 18.97 47.62
N ALA A 102 -11.44 17.70 48.06
CA ALA A 102 -11.38 16.54 47.19
C ALA A 102 -12.62 16.39 46.27
N GLY A 103 -13.74 17.03 46.63
CA GLY A 103 -14.94 17.16 45.79
C GLY A 103 -14.91 18.31 44.77
N VAL A 104 -13.97 19.25 44.85
CA VAL A 104 -13.93 20.45 43.99
C VAL A 104 -13.60 20.07 42.55
N ASN A 105 -14.17 20.78 41.57
CA ASN A 105 -13.89 20.58 40.16
C ASN A 105 -12.69 21.43 39.72
N GLY A 106 -11.58 20.77 39.37
CA GLY A 106 -10.29 21.41 39.09
C GLY A 106 -9.50 21.75 40.36
N GLY A 107 -8.33 22.35 40.16
CA GLY A 107 -7.45 22.82 41.24
C GLY A 107 -6.50 23.90 40.72
N SER A 108 -5.36 24.11 41.38
CA SER A 108 -4.44 25.19 41.03
C SER A 108 -3.73 24.95 39.70
N CYS A 109 -4.12 25.70 38.68
CA CYS A 109 -3.58 25.60 37.32
C CYS A 109 -2.48 26.63 37.04
N TYR A 110 -1.51 26.29 36.17
CA TYR A 110 -0.38 27.16 35.83
C TYR A 110 -0.78 28.56 35.33
N GLU A 111 -1.95 28.69 34.71
CA GLU A 111 -2.48 29.96 34.20
C GLU A 111 -3.11 30.83 35.31
N SER A 112 -3.49 30.23 36.45
CA SER A 112 -4.09 30.94 37.60
C SER A 112 -3.09 31.49 38.62
N VAL A 113 -1.85 30.95 38.70
CA VAL A 113 -0.86 31.33 39.74
C VAL A 113 0.03 32.53 39.32
N LYS A 114 -0.26 33.20 38.20
CA LYS A 114 0.28 34.55 37.90
C LYS A 114 -0.80 35.62 37.72
N GLY A 115 -1.71 35.67 38.70
CA GLY A 115 -2.44 36.89 39.01
C GLY A 115 -3.54 37.27 38.02
N LYS A 116 -4.42 36.33 37.67
CA LYS A 116 -5.81 36.55 37.22
C LYS A 116 -6.54 35.21 37.13
N GLY A 117 -7.49 34.99 38.03
CA GLY A 117 -8.58 33.99 38.01
C GLY A 117 -8.36 32.67 37.27
N GLY A 118 -8.39 31.56 38.01
CA GLY A 118 -8.56 30.22 37.41
C GLY A 118 -9.91 30.03 36.71
N PRO A 119 -10.22 28.78 36.32
CA PRO A 119 -11.48 28.45 35.64
C PRO A 119 -12.68 29.11 36.35
N LYS A 120 -13.61 29.69 35.57
CA LYS A 120 -14.66 30.60 36.08
C LYS A 120 -15.61 30.01 37.14
N ASN A 121 -15.49 28.71 37.43
CA ASN A 121 -16.30 27.96 38.38
C ASN A 121 -15.49 27.43 39.58
N ALA A 122 -14.20 27.80 39.72
CA ALA A 122 -13.38 27.36 40.84
C ALA A 122 -13.88 27.97 42.17
N VAL A 123 -14.48 27.12 42.99
CA VAL A 123 -14.58 27.32 44.44
C VAL A 123 -13.16 27.44 45.01
N THR A 124 -12.98 27.97 46.23
CA THR A 124 -11.69 27.93 46.91
C THR A 124 -11.14 26.51 46.92
N PHE A 125 -10.00 26.31 46.25
CA PHE A 125 -9.23 25.07 46.25
C PHE A 125 -7.99 25.30 47.11
N SER A 126 -7.76 24.38 48.03
CA SER A 126 -6.66 24.39 48.97
C SER A 126 -5.80 23.16 48.66
N ALA A 127 -4.68 23.40 47.99
CA ALA A 127 -3.71 22.36 47.69
C ALA A 127 -3.17 21.73 48.98
N GLU A 128 -2.85 20.45 48.93
CA GLU A 128 -2.22 19.78 50.06
C GLU A 128 -0.74 20.19 50.20
N PRO A 129 -0.23 20.40 51.43
CA PRO A 129 1.19 20.56 51.69
C PRO A 129 2.06 19.44 51.09
N LEU A 130 3.33 19.76 50.80
CA LEU A 130 4.31 18.79 50.32
C LEU A 130 4.72 17.82 51.43
N GLU A 131 4.74 18.26 52.69
CA GLU A 131 5.09 17.43 53.84
C GLU A 131 4.19 16.20 53.96
N CYS A 132 2.89 16.37 53.69
CA CYS A 132 1.90 15.28 53.64
C CYS A 132 2.05 14.34 52.44
N ARG A 133 2.95 14.63 51.50
CA ARG A 133 3.17 13.84 50.28
C ARG A 133 4.57 13.23 50.23
N LEU A 134 5.33 13.35 51.33
CA LEU A 134 6.67 12.77 51.50
C LEU A 134 6.57 11.34 52.04
N PHE A 135 7.14 10.40 51.29
CA PHE A 135 7.29 9.00 51.71
C PHE A 135 8.72 8.51 51.48
N TYR A 136 9.10 7.47 52.21
CA TYR A 136 10.30 6.68 51.97
C TYR A 136 9.90 5.37 51.29
N PHE A 137 10.70 4.96 50.31
CA PHE A 137 10.62 3.65 49.66
C PHE A 137 11.95 2.92 49.87
N ASP A 138 11.90 1.66 50.29
CA ASP A 138 13.10 0.88 50.60
C ASP A 138 13.83 0.30 49.37
N GLY A 139 13.23 0.43 48.18
CA GLY A 139 13.79 -0.05 46.92
C GLY A 139 13.38 -1.48 46.54
N GLU A 140 12.55 -2.14 47.37
CA GLU A 140 11.95 -3.45 47.09
C GLU A 140 10.42 -3.32 47.02
N ASP A 141 9.73 -3.38 48.17
CA ASP A 141 8.26 -3.36 48.25
C ASP A 141 7.72 -2.62 49.51
N GLY A 142 8.60 -2.03 50.32
CA GLY A 142 8.24 -1.34 51.56
C GLY A 142 8.08 0.17 51.39
N ILE A 143 6.89 0.70 51.71
CA ILE A 143 6.60 2.14 51.78
C ILE A 143 6.42 2.58 53.23
N GLN A 144 6.97 3.74 53.59
CA GLN A 144 6.79 4.38 54.90
C GLN A 144 6.40 5.85 54.75
N PHE A 145 5.23 6.21 55.27
CA PHE A 145 4.76 7.58 55.37
C PHE A 145 5.55 8.35 56.44
N GLN A 146 6.10 9.52 56.10
CA GLN A 146 7.07 10.20 56.98
C GLN A 146 6.43 11.19 57.96
N ASN A 147 5.45 11.97 57.49
CA ASN A 147 4.88 13.08 58.26
C ASN A 147 3.37 12.86 58.49
N PRO A 148 2.94 12.35 59.65
CA PRO A 148 1.51 12.20 59.96
C PRO A 148 0.80 13.56 60.14
N THR A 149 1.57 14.64 60.29
CA THR A 149 1.11 16.00 60.51
C THR A 149 1.96 17.00 59.72
N TYR A 150 1.38 18.16 59.40
CA TYR A 150 2.09 19.33 58.89
C TYR A 150 1.82 20.54 59.79
N THR A 151 2.70 21.55 59.74
CA THR A 151 2.55 22.78 60.52
C THR A 151 2.13 23.92 59.62
N VAL A 152 1.13 24.71 60.05
CA VAL A 152 0.71 25.94 59.35
C VAL A 152 0.59 27.12 60.31
N SER A 153 1.26 28.24 59.99
CA SER A 153 1.15 29.49 60.74
C SER A 153 -0.19 30.18 60.45
N GLN A 154 -1.11 30.18 61.41
CA GLN A 154 -2.42 30.83 61.28
C GLN A 154 -2.68 31.94 62.29
N LYS A 155 -3.48 32.93 61.90
CA LYS A 155 -3.71 34.15 62.69
C LYS A 155 -4.87 34.02 63.68
N ILE A 156 -4.63 33.30 64.78
CA ILE A 156 -5.63 33.10 65.84
C ILE A 156 -5.71 34.35 66.74
N LYS A 157 -6.90 34.97 66.83
CA LYS A 157 -7.19 36.15 67.68
C LYS A 157 -6.24 37.34 67.47
N GLY A 158 -5.67 37.47 66.27
CA GLY A 158 -4.78 38.57 65.88
C GLY A 158 -3.28 38.29 66.03
N GLN A 159 -2.91 37.19 66.69
CA GLN A 159 -1.52 36.72 66.81
C GLN A 159 -1.29 35.56 65.82
N TRP A 160 -0.09 35.48 65.24
CA TRP A 160 0.32 34.30 64.47
C TRP A 160 0.67 33.17 65.44
N VAL A 161 0.11 31.99 65.19
CA VAL A 161 0.29 30.78 65.99
C VAL A 161 0.45 29.63 65.01
N ASP A 162 1.51 28.87 65.19
CA ASP A 162 1.77 27.66 64.42
C ASP A 162 0.85 26.55 64.94
N VAL A 163 0.13 25.90 64.03
CA VAL A 163 -0.82 24.84 64.36
C VAL A 163 -0.51 23.61 63.54
N GLU A 164 -0.40 22.50 64.23
CA GLU A 164 -0.19 21.17 63.69
C GLU A 164 -1.53 20.58 63.23
N VAL A 165 -1.58 20.09 61.99
CA VAL A 165 -2.77 19.59 61.30
C VAL A 165 -2.46 18.19 60.74
N PRO A 166 -3.34 17.18 60.88
CA PRO A 166 -3.07 15.85 60.35
C PRO A 166 -3.08 15.82 58.82
N CYS A 167 -2.18 15.01 58.26
CA CYS A 167 -2.24 14.58 56.87
C CYS A 167 -3.30 13.47 56.71
N SER A 168 -3.86 13.30 55.51
CA SER A 168 -5.04 12.44 55.29
C SER A 168 -4.78 11.12 54.55
N HIS A 169 -3.55 10.89 54.07
CA HIS A 169 -3.18 9.64 53.39
C HIS A 169 -3.03 8.48 54.37
N MET A 170 -3.24 7.27 53.86
CA MET A 170 -3.08 6.00 54.57
C MET A 170 -2.16 5.06 53.78
N LEU A 171 -1.59 4.07 54.47
CA LEU A 171 -0.99 2.91 53.81
C LEU A 171 -2.09 1.92 53.35
N GLY A 172 -1.80 1.11 52.33
CA GLY A 172 -2.71 0.06 51.86
C GLY A 172 -3.02 -0.95 52.96
N SER A 173 -2.00 -1.28 53.75
CA SER A 173 -2.13 -2.11 54.96
C SER A 173 -3.10 -1.54 56.00
N GLU A 174 -3.10 -0.22 56.20
CA GLU A 174 -4.01 0.48 57.12
C GLU A 174 -5.44 0.50 56.56
N TYR A 175 -5.61 0.81 55.28
CA TYR A 175 -6.92 0.84 54.62
C TYR A 175 -7.61 -0.54 54.65
N ILE A 176 -6.85 -1.60 54.40
CA ILE A 176 -7.35 -2.98 54.45
C ILE A 176 -7.69 -3.41 55.89
N ALA A 177 -6.93 -2.96 56.89
CA ALA A 177 -7.24 -3.24 58.29
C ALA A 177 -8.58 -2.62 58.74
N GLU A 178 -8.98 -1.48 58.17
CA GLU A 178 -10.24 -0.82 58.47
C GLU A 178 -11.43 -1.31 57.63
N ASN A 179 -11.22 -1.63 56.34
CA ASN A 179 -12.29 -1.90 55.38
C ASN A 179 -12.43 -3.39 54.99
N GLY A 180 -11.43 -4.22 55.30
CA GLY A 180 -11.39 -5.65 54.99
C GLY A 180 -10.75 -5.96 53.63
N GLY A 181 -9.98 -7.05 53.58
CA GLY A 181 -9.21 -7.49 52.43
C GLY A 181 -7.98 -8.30 52.88
N GLU A 182 -7.12 -8.67 51.93
CA GLU A 182 -5.77 -9.19 52.18
C GLU A 182 -4.79 -8.43 51.27
N LEU A 183 -3.58 -8.13 51.76
CA LEU A 183 -2.50 -7.57 50.94
C LEU A 183 -1.94 -8.68 50.03
N SER A 184 -1.65 -8.36 48.76
CA SER A 184 -1.08 -9.35 47.83
C SER A 184 0.44 -9.48 47.97
N GLU A 185 1.17 -8.38 47.86
CA GLU A 185 2.63 -8.25 48.07
C GLU A 185 2.96 -6.75 48.24
N GLY A 186 3.99 -6.39 48.99
CA GLY A 186 4.32 -4.98 49.31
C GLY A 186 3.30 -4.22 50.18
N ASP A 187 3.62 -2.95 50.46
CA ASP A 187 2.65 -1.96 50.97
C ASP A 187 2.53 -0.79 49.98
N THR A 188 1.35 -0.18 49.92
CA THR A 188 1.00 0.86 48.95
C THR A 188 0.68 2.17 49.68
N ILE A 189 0.77 3.31 48.99
CA ILE A 189 0.40 4.62 49.58
C ILE A 189 -0.81 5.23 48.88
N GLN A 190 -1.79 5.66 49.66
CA GLN A 190 -3.01 6.30 49.14
C GLN A 190 -2.66 7.63 48.45
N LEU A 191 -3.37 7.96 47.37
CA LEU A 191 -3.25 9.27 46.71
C LEU A 191 -4.33 10.28 47.15
N PHE A 192 -5.32 9.83 47.92
CA PHE A 192 -6.44 10.63 48.42
C PHE A 192 -6.02 11.43 49.67
N PRO A 193 -6.15 12.77 49.67
CA PRO A 193 -7.19 13.50 48.92
C PRO A 193 -6.69 14.20 47.66
N PHE A 194 -7.55 14.18 46.64
CA PHE A 194 -7.35 14.96 45.41
C PHE A 194 -8.69 15.45 44.85
N ALA A 195 -8.72 16.69 44.39
CA ALA A 195 -9.83 17.32 43.70
C ALA A 195 -10.20 16.57 42.42
N ASN A 196 -11.41 16.81 41.91
CA ASN A 196 -11.86 16.20 40.67
C ASN A 196 -11.10 16.76 39.46
N THR A 197 -10.66 15.89 38.56
CA THR A 197 -10.02 16.31 37.30
C THR A 197 -11.00 17.17 36.49
N PRO A 198 -10.55 18.31 35.91
CA PRO A 198 -11.41 19.12 35.05
C PRO A 198 -11.73 18.37 33.75
N ASN A 199 -10.83 17.48 33.29
CA ASN A 199 -10.97 16.67 32.09
C ASN A 199 -12.25 15.80 32.09
N SER A 200 -13.03 15.93 31.02
CA SER A 200 -14.25 15.15 30.72
C SER A 200 -14.03 13.64 30.78
N GLY A 201 -12.93 13.15 30.22
CA GLY A 201 -12.62 11.72 30.14
C GLY A 201 -12.30 11.04 31.49
N GLY A 202 -12.40 11.76 32.61
CA GLY A 202 -12.17 11.24 33.97
C GLY A 202 -10.72 10.87 34.28
N VAL A 203 -9.78 11.25 33.41
CA VAL A 203 -8.34 10.91 33.55
C VAL A 203 -7.64 11.87 34.51
N TYR A 204 -6.83 11.28 35.37
CA TYR A 204 -5.88 11.90 36.28
C TYR A 204 -4.46 11.47 35.93
N LYS A 205 -3.46 12.17 36.44
CA LYS A 205 -2.05 11.76 36.36
C LYS A 205 -1.42 11.77 37.75
N ALA A 206 -0.91 10.62 38.17
CA ALA A 206 -0.03 10.52 39.34
C ALA A 206 1.40 10.87 38.92
N TRP A 207 2.15 11.52 39.80
CA TRP A 207 3.57 11.81 39.65
C TRP A 207 4.33 11.37 40.89
N VAL A 208 5.58 10.93 40.71
CA VAL A 208 6.56 10.75 41.78
C VAL A 208 7.88 11.40 41.38
N ALA A 209 8.56 12.07 42.30
CA ALA A 209 9.88 12.68 42.10
C ALA A 209 10.74 12.54 43.35
N THR A 210 12.07 12.45 43.20
CA THR A 210 12.97 12.37 44.36
C THR A 210 12.87 13.65 45.19
N GLU A 211 12.94 13.52 46.52
CA GLU A 211 12.88 14.63 47.48
C GLU A 211 13.76 15.82 47.05
N GLN A 212 15.05 15.55 46.81
CA GLN A 212 16.02 16.57 46.39
C GLN A 212 15.64 17.27 45.08
N SER A 213 15.01 16.58 44.12
CA SER A 213 14.61 17.20 42.84
C SER A 213 13.46 18.19 43.01
N VAL A 214 12.57 17.95 43.98
CA VAL A 214 11.48 18.85 44.34
C VAL A 214 12.00 20.03 45.16
N ILE A 215 12.86 19.79 46.16
CA ILE A 215 13.58 20.83 46.91
C ILE A 215 14.29 21.80 45.95
N ASP A 216 15.06 21.28 44.99
CA ASP A 216 15.79 22.08 43.99
C ASP A 216 14.83 22.87 43.08
N ALA A 217 13.69 22.28 42.68
CA ALA A 217 12.69 22.93 41.85
C ALA A 217 11.87 24.00 42.61
N CYS A 218 11.72 23.86 43.92
CA CYS A 218 11.11 24.83 44.82
C CYS A 218 12.06 25.95 45.25
N GLY A 219 13.37 25.72 45.20
CA GLY A 219 14.41 26.73 45.49
C GLY A 219 15.14 26.55 46.81
N GLY A 220 14.97 25.42 47.50
CA GLY A 220 15.60 25.08 48.78
C GLY A 220 14.63 24.49 49.80
N GLU A 221 15.16 23.92 50.88
CA GLU A 221 14.38 23.22 51.93
C GLU A 221 13.31 24.12 52.56
N GLU A 222 13.59 25.42 52.75
CA GLU A 222 12.64 26.43 53.27
C GLU A 222 11.36 26.58 52.42
N TYR A 223 11.36 26.08 51.17
CA TYR A 223 10.22 26.17 50.25
C TYR A 223 9.43 24.86 50.09
N VAL A 224 9.74 23.83 50.88
CA VAL A 224 8.98 22.56 50.95
C VAL A 224 8.46 22.24 52.38
N SER A 225 8.59 23.20 53.31
CA SER A 225 8.16 23.11 54.70
C SER A 225 7.11 24.19 55.06
N ASP A 226 6.64 24.18 56.31
CA ASP A 226 5.68 25.14 56.89
C ASP A 226 4.36 25.28 56.10
N GLY A 227 3.89 24.17 55.52
CA GLY A 227 2.64 24.08 54.76
C GLY A 227 2.78 24.42 53.28
N ALA A 228 3.99 24.36 52.71
CA ALA A 228 4.25 24.66 51.31
C ALA A 228 3.60 23.63 50.36
N THR A 229 2.74 24.10 49.45
CA THR A 229 1.91 23.24 48.60
C THR A 229 2.55 22.81 47.27
N GLY A 230 3.75 23.31 46.96
CA GLY A 230 4.39 23.15 45.65
C GLY A 230 3.90 24.13 44.58
N GLU A 231 2.80 24.88 44.81
CA GLU A 231 2.18 25.79 43.82
C GLU A 231 3.11 26.91 43.30
N LEU A 232 4.10 27.29 44.11
CA LEU A 232 5.08 28.34 43.78
C LEU A 232 6.37 27.78 43.15
N CYS A 233 6.51 26.45 43.08
CA CYS A 233 7.71 25.79 42.58
C CYS A 233 7.73 25.72 41.04
N ASN A 234 8.90 25.43 40.47
CA ASN A 234 9.08 25.37 39.03
C ASN A 234 8.49 24.09 38.39
N HIS A 235 8.41 24.08 37.06
CA HIS A 235 8.01 22.96 36.21
C HIS A 235 6.56 22.49 36.32
N PHE A 236 6.28 21.50 37.16
CA PHE A 236 4.93 20.99 37.45
C PHE A 236 4.77 20.91 38.97
N PHE A 237 4.73 22.09 39.62
CA PHE A 237 4.59 22.23 41.07
C PHE A 237 5.75 21.56 41.87
N GLY A 238 6.97 21.68 41.34
CA GLY A 238 8.18 21.04 41.88
C GLY A 238 8.59 19.79 41.11
N PHE A 239 7.68 19.17 40.35
CA PHE A 239 7.96 17.93 39.63
C PHE A 239 8.59 18.23 38.26
N VAL A 240 9.81 17.72 38.04
CA VAL A 240 10.60 17.98 36.82
C VAL A 240 10.57 16.73 35.94
N PRO A 241 10.00 16.74 34.71
CA PRO A 241 9.68 15.52 33.96
C PRO A 241 10.81 14.52 33.72
N ARG A 242 12.07 14.96 33.70
CA ARG A 242 13.26 14.09 33.55
C ARG A 242 13.72 13.40 34.86
N PHE A 243 13.23 13.89 36.00
CA PHE A 243 13.50 13.41 37.35
C PHE A 243 12.22 12.89 38.03
N SER A 244 11.14 12.73 37.27
CA SER A 244 9.87 12.22 37.74
C SER A 244 9.44 10.97 36.99
N LYS A 245 8.62 10.16 37.63
CA LYS A 245 7.79 9.12 37.02
C LYS A 245 6.35 9.58 37.03
N THR A 246 5.55 9.07 36.09
CA THR A 246 4.14 9.40 35.95
C THR A 246 3.34 8.19 35.52
N ASP A 247 2.13 8.05 36.06
CA ASP A 247 1.11 7.11 35.58
C ASP A 247 -0.23 7.84 35.37
N ASN A 248 -1.12 7.32 34.53
CA ASN A 248 -2.45 7.92 34.28
C ASN A 248 -3.56 6.96 34.71
N PHE A 249 -4.58 7.48 35.40
CA PHE A 249 -5.64 6.66 35.99
C PHE A 249 -7.04 7.28 35.84
N LYS A 250 -8.09 6.47 36.06
CA LYS A 250 -9.50 6.89 36.06
C LYS A 250 -10.25 6.36 37.28
N VAL A 251 -11.03 7.23 37.91
CA VAL A 251 -11.95 6.87 39.00
C VAL A 251 -13.40 6.86 38.50
N ARG A 252 -14.22 5.90 38.94
CA ARG A 252 -15.66 5.88 38.66
C ARG A 252 -16.32 7.08 39.32
N LEU A 253 -17.04 7.84 38.50
CA LEU A 253 -17.64 9.09 38.91
C LEU A 253 -19.01 8.85 39.56
N GLY A 254 -19.01 8.22 40.74
CA GLY A 254 -20.23 7.86 41.47
C GLY A 254 -21.12 9.06 41.83
N ASP A 255 -20.52 10.19 42.23
CA ASP A 255 -21.25 11.33 42.84
C ASP A 255 -20.73 12.73 42.45
N ARG A 256 -20.31 12.96 41.20
CA ARG A 256 -20.11 14.35 40.70
C ARG A 256 -21.44 14.99 40.31
N ASP A 257 -21.65 16.23 40.75
CA ASP A 257 -22.51 17.17 40.02
C ASP A 257 -21.91 17.44 38.63
N VAL A 258 -22.79 17.46 37.62
CA VAL A 258 -22.49 17.22 36.21
C VAL A 258 -21.31 18.06 35.65
N PRO A 259 -20.21 17.42 35.19
CA PRO A 259 -19.25 18.06 34.31
C PRO A 259 -19.81 18.18 32.88
N VAL A 260 -19.46 19.28 32.22
CA VAL A 260 -19.64 19.49 30.77
C VAL A 260 -18.47 18.92 30.00
N THR A 261 -18.68 18.49 28.75
CA THR A 261 -17.61 17.91 27.91
C THR A 261 -17.46 18.58 26.56
N TYR A 262 -16.23 18.49 26.04
CA TYR A 262 -15.81 18.89 24.70
C TYR A 262 -15.02 17.73 24.10
N ASP A 263 -15.67 16.57 23.99
CA ASP A 263 -15.06 15.36 23.45
C ASP A 263 -15.33 15.29 21.94
N ILE A 264 -14.28 15.15 21.13
CA ILE A 264 -14.39 14.92 19.69
C ILE A 264 -14.24 13.42 19.45
N ALA A 265 -15.15 12.87 18.65
CA ALA A 265 -15.09 11.50 18.16
C ALA A 265 -14.46 11.42 16.77
N LEU A 266 -13.72 10.33 16.52
CA LEU A 266 -13.18 9.95 15.20
C LEU A 266 -13.75 8.60 14.78
N ARG A 267 -14.12 8.47 13.50
CA ARG A 267 -14.44 7.19 12.87
C ARG A 267 -13.93 7.11 11.43
N SER A 268 -13.74 5.88 10.94
CA SER A 268 -13.49 5.61 9.53
C SER A 268 -14.57 4.70 8.98
N PHE A 269 -14.99 4.92 7.73
CA PHE A 269 -16.03 4.14 7.07
C PHE A 269 -15.68 3.85 5.60
N HIS A 270 -16.18 2.72 5.10
CA HIS A 270 -16.06 2.30 3.71
C HIS A 270 -17.13 3.00 2.89
N ASP A 271 -16.74 4.08 2.20
CA ASP A 271 -17.60 4.85 1.31
C ASP A 271 -17.78 4.06 0.01
N LYS A 272 -18.93 3.37 -0.12
CA LYS A 272 -19.24 2.52 -1.28
C LYS A 272 -19.84 3.30 -2.44
N ASN A 273 -20.51 4.42 -2.15
CA ASN A 273 -21.36 5.13 -3.09
C ASN A 273 -20.78 6.50 -3.53
N LEU A 274 -19.61 6.86 -2.99
CA LEU A 274 -18.80 8.06 -3.21
C LEU A 274 -19.59 9.37 -3.03
N ASN A 275 -20.48 9.41 -2.05
CA ASN A 275 -21.18 10.63 -1.67
C ASN A 275 -20.38 11.49 -0.65
N CYS A 276 -19.24 11.01 -0.13
CA CYS A 276 -18.48 11.64 0.96
C CYS A 276 -19.26 11.79 2.29
N GLN A 277 -20.31 10.99 2.50
CA GLN A 277 -21.15 10.99 3.69
C GLN A 277 -21.22 9.56 4.21
N TYR A 278 -21.30 9.40 5.53
CA TYR A 278 -21.53 8.07 6.10
C TYR A 278 -23.02 7.78 6.05
N ASP A 279 -23.41 6.70 5.36
CA ASP A 279 -24.77 6.19 5.37
C ASP A 279 -24.86 4.96 6.30
N PRO A 280 -25.43 5.05 7.53
CA PRO A 280 -25.50 3.92 8.47
C PRO A 280 -26.19 2.67 7.92
N GLU A 281 -27.08 2.83 6.92
CA GLU A 281 -27.80 1.74 6.27
C GLU A 281 -27.04 1.11 5.07
N GLY A 282 -25.95 1.73 4.61
CA GLY A 282 -25.24 1.33 3.37
C GLY A 282 -23.72 1.09 3.53
N ASP A 283 -23.05 1.90 4.34
CA ASP A 283 -21.60 1.86 4.53
C ASP A 283 -21.18 0.96 5.70
N GLU A 284 -19.90 0.59 5.73
CA GLU A 284 -19.34 -0.25 6.78
C GLU A 284 -18.30 0.52 7.60
N LEU A 285 -18.41 0.50 8.93
CA LEU A 285 -17.38 1.07 9.81
C LEU A 285 -16.08 0.26 9.74
N ILE A 286 -14.98 0.95 9.48
CA ILE A 286 -13.66 0.36 9.35
C ILE A 286 -13.02 0.27 10.74
N LYS A 287 -12.98 -0.93 11.34
CA LYS A 287 -12.20 -1.23 12.55
C LYS A 287 -10.70 -1.32 12.29
N ASN A 288 -9.90 -1.23 13.35
CA ASN A 288 -8.44 -1.36 13.34
C ASN A 288 -7.72 -0.34 12.43
N TRP A 289 -8.36 0.81 12.17
CA TRP A 289 -7.75 1.97 11.52
C TRP A 289 -7.12 2.87 12.59
N ASP A 290 -5.88 3.30 12.38
CA ASP A 290 -5.14 4.11 13.34
C ASP A 290 -5.15 5.59 12.95
N PHE A 291 -5.60 6.45 13.86
CA PHE A 291 -5.51 7.91 13.76
C PHE A 291 -4.40 8.45 14.67
N GLY A 292 -3.56 9.35 14.16
CA GLY A 292 -2.65 10.15 14.95
C GLY A 292 -3.24 11.52 15.26
N VAL A 293 -3.63 11.76 16.51
CA VAL A 293 -4.12 13.07 16.95
C VAL A 293 -2.96 13.87 17.51
N ILE A 294 -2.67 15.02 16.89
CA ILE A 294 -1.61 15.94 17.28
C ILE A 294 -2.24 17.14 17.98
N ASP A 295 -1.83 17.36 19.23
CA ASP A 295 -2.33 18.44 20.08
C ASP A 295 -1.68 19.82 19.75
N PRO A 296 -2.18 20.92 20.34
CA PRO A 296 -1.58 22.26 20.19
C PRO A 296 -0.12 22.37 20.63
N LEU A 297 0.38 21.45 21.47
CA LEU A 297 1.76 21.38 21.94
C LEU A 297 2.65 20.50 21.04
N LYS A 298 2.12 19.99 19.93
CA LYS A 298 2.78 19.09 18.96
C LYS A 298 3.09 17.69 19.49
N ILE A 299 2.36 17.24 20.51
CA ILE A 299 2.41 15.86 21.00
C ILE A 299 1.40 15.03 20.19
N ARG A 300 1.85 13.89 19.66
CA ARG A 300 1.03 12.96 18.86
C ARG A 300 0.61 11.75 19.70
N ASN A 301 -0.69 11.54 19.82
CA ASN A 301 -1.31 10.35 20.41
C ASN A 301 -1.89 9.46 19.30
N VAL A 302 -1.96 8.14 19.52
CA VAL A 302 -2.53 7.19 18.55
C VAL A 302 -3.82 6.58 19.08
N PHE A 303 -4.84 6.54 18.22
CA PHE A 303 -6.18 6.08 18.52
C PHE A 303 -6.60 5.06 17.46
N ARG A 304 -7.07 3.87 17.87
CA ARG A 304 -7.48 2.78 16.97
C ARG A 304 -9.00 2.61 16.90
N THR A 305 -9.57 2.52 15.70
CA THR A 305 -11.02 2.42 15.51
C THR A 305 -11.61 1.09 15.92
N THR A 306 -12.85 1.15 16.42
CA THR A 306 -13.74 0.01 16.58
C THR A 306 -14.67 -0.08 15.36
N ASN A 307 -15.43 -1.18 15.24
CA ASN A 307 -16.60 -1.27 14.36
C ASN A 307 -17.92 -0.93 15.10
N SER A 308 -17.83 -0.20 16.22
CA SER A 308 -18.99 0.10 17.07
C SER A 308 -19.44 1.54 16.88
N GLU A 309 -20.57 1.71 16.20
CA GLU A 309 -21.23 3.01 16.00
C GLU A 309 -21.56 3.71 17.34
N ALA A 310 -21.97 2.94 18.35
CA ALA A 310 -22.26 3.45 19.69
C ALA A 310 -21.00 3.84 20.50
N PHE A 311 -19.80 3.42 20.05
CA PHE A 311 -18.53 3.63 20.76
C PHE A 311 -17.42 4.03 19.78
N PRO A 312 -17.53 5.21 19.14
CA PRO A 312 -16.45 5.77 18.34
C PRO A 312 -15.27 6.14 19.25
N ILE A 313 -14.08 6.34 18.68
CA ILE A 313 -12.93 6.75 19.49
C ILE A 313 -13.10 8.21 19.88
N THR A 314 -13.01 8.55 21.18
CA THR A 314 -13.10 9.93 21.65
C THR A 314 -11.78 10.44 22.22
N PHE A 315 -11.55 11.76 22.07
CA PHE A 315 -10.53 12.51 22.79
C PHE A 315 -11.09 13.87 23.22
N SER A 316 -10.65 14.37 24.38
CA SER A 316 -11.10 15.65 24.92
C SER A 316 -10.27 16.82 24.38
N VAL A 317 -10.93 17.89 23.97
CA VAL A 317 -10.31 19.20 23.66
C VAL A 317 -10.63 20.29 24.70
N LEU A 318 -11.15 19.89 25.86
CA LEU A 318 -11.47 20.78 26.97
C LEU A 318 -10.24 21.62 27.41
N GLU A 319 -10.49 22.89 27.75
CA GLU A 319 -9.48 23.95 28.00
C GLU A 319 -8.62 24.33 26.78
N GLN A 320 -8.88 23.72 25.61
CA GLN A 320 -8.15 23.93 24.37
C GLN A 320 -9.11 24.11 23.16
N GLU A 321 -10.35 24.50 23.41
CA GLU A 321 -11.44 24.57 22.41
C GLU A 321 -11.19 25.63 21.32
N LEU A 322 -10.36 26.63 21.63
CA LEU A 322 -9.94 27.71 20.72
C LEU A 322 -8.55 27.48 20.12
N ALA A 323 -7.83 26.45 20.58
CA ALA A 323 -6.60 25.98 19.96
C ALA A 323 -6.99 24.86 19.01
N ALA A 324 -6.57 24.93 17.75
CA ALA A 324 -6.98 23.90 16.81
C ALA A 324 -6.15 22.62 17.00
N TRP A 325 -6.54 21.55 16.31
CA TRP A 325 -5.94 20.21 16.42
C TRP A 325 -5.67 19.67 15.01
N SER A 326 -4.79 18.70 14.86
CA SER A 326 -4.59 18.03 13.56
C SER A 326 -4.63 16.53 13.73
N VAL A 327 -5.32 15.85 12.81
CA VAL A 327 -5.42 14.39 12.76
C VAL A 327 -4.68 13.90 11.51
N ASP A 328 -3.84 12.89 11.67
CA ASP A 328 -3.24 12.11 10.59
C ASP A 328 -3.79 10.67 10.59
N GLN A 329 -3.64 9.97 9.47
CA GLN A 329 -4.05 8.56 9.33
C GLN A 329 -2.81 7.68 9.17
N PHE A 330 -2.72 6.61 9.96
CA PHE A 330 -1.60 5.67 9.90
C PHE A 330 -1.96 4.45 9.03
N MET A 331 -1.53 4.49 7.76
CA MET A 331 -1.72 3.39 6.82
C MET A 331 -0.67 2.29 7.04
N TRP A 332 -1.07 1.18 7.66
CA TRP A 332 -0.19 0.04 7.97
C TRP A 332 0.54 -0.55 6.74
N PHE A 333 -0.08 -0.47 5.56
CA PHE A 333 0.53 -0.85 4.27
C PHE A 333 1.87 -0.15 4.00
N ALA A 334 2.03 1.12 4.41
CA ALA A 334 3.27 1.87 4.22
C ALA A 334 4.44 1.26 5.02
N GLN A 335 4.17 0.74 6.23
CA GLN A 335 5.18 0.10 7.08
C GLN A 335 5.67 -1.22 6.50
N GLN A 336 4.77 -2.05 5.95
CA GLN A 336 5.15 -3.33 5.31
C GLN A 336 5.99 -3.14 4.05
N ASN A 337 5.69 -2.10 3.26
CA ASN A 337 6.39 -1.82 2.00
C ASN A 337 7.62 -0.90 2.16
N GLY A 338 8.07 -0.62 3.40
CA GLY A 338 9.29 0.16 3.66
C GLY A 338 9.19 1.64 3.29
N VAL A 339 7.98 2.21 3.24
CA VAL A 339 7.72 3.62 2.91
C VAL A 339 7.79 4.46 4.18
N THR A 340 8.56 5.56 4.15
CA THR A 340 8.66 6.51 5.28
C THR A 340 7.31 7.19 5.54
N PRO A 341 6.72 7.07 6.74
CA PRO A 341 5.50 7.80 7.10
C PRO A 341 5.72 9.31 7.03
N LEU A 342 4.75 10.04 6.49
CA LEU A 342 4.87 11.46 6.11
C LEU A 342 4.72 12.46 7.26
N ASN A 343 5.49 12.25 8.33
CA ASN A 343 5.21 12.86 9.62
C ASN A 343 6.14 14.04 9.92
N ALA A 344 6.16 15.08 9.07
CA ALA A 344 7.02 16.24 9.24
C ALA A 344 6.27 17.59 9.08
N ASN A 345 5.81 18.13 10.22
CA ASN A 345 5.26 19.48 10.44
C ASN A 345 3.90 19.82 9.81
N TYR A 346 2.82 19.59 10.55
CA TYR A 346 1.54 20.28 10.31
C TYR A 346 0.94 20.88 11.59
N SER A 347 0.04 21.84 11.37
CA SER A 347 -0.77 22.50 12.40
C SER A 347 -2.17 22.63 11.86
N HIS A 348 -3.15 22.11 12.60
CA HIS A 348 -4.53 22.57 12.61
C HIS A 348 -5.34 22.35 11.32
N PHE A 349 -6.31 21.45 11.40
CA PHE A 349 -7.35 21.23 10.38
C PHE A 349 -8.73 21.29 11.04
N ALA A 350 -9.71 21.83 10.32
CA ALA A 350 -11.04 22.19 10.85
C ALA A 350 -12.22 21.58 10.07
N THR A 351 -11.99 20.90 8.94
CA THR A 351 -13.07 20.21 8.17
C THR A 351 -12.59 18.94 7.45
N PHE A 352 -13.50 18.01 7.12
CA PHE A 352 -13.19 16.78 6.37
C PHE A 352 -12.52 17.01 5.00
N ALA A 353 -12.73 18.19 4.40
CA ALA A 353 -12.08 18.60 3.15
C ALA A 353 -10.55 18.61 3.19
N GLU A 354 -9.95 18.63 4.38
CA GLU A 354 -8.51 18.73 4.66
C GLU A 354 -7.87 17.37 5.03
N LEU A 355 -8.65 16.40 5.53
CA LEU A 355 -8.19 15.01 5.74
C LEU A 355 -8.20 14.15 4.46
N ARG A 356 -8.89 14.61 3.43
CA ARG A 356 -8.96 14.00 2.09
C ARG A 356 -7.62 14.00 1.33
N ASP A 357 -6.65 14.83 1.72
CA ASP A 357 -5.36 14.96 1.00
C ASP A 357 -4.41 13.76 1.17
N TYR A 358 -4.81 12.70 1.91
CA TYR A 358 -3.94 11.57 2.29
C TYR A 358 -4.30 10.18 1.76
N ALA A 359 -5.43 10.00 1.08
CA ALA A 359 -5.84 8.69 0.55
C ALA A 359 -4.92 8.04 -0.53
N PRO A 360 -4.10 8.73 -1.35
CA PRO A 360 -3.60 8.15 -2.61
C PRO A 360 -2.30 7.33 -2.55
N LEU A 361 -1.81 6.90 -1.37
CA LEU A 361 -0.59 6.06 -1.26
C LEU A 361 -0.80 4.57 -1.59
N HIS A 362 -1.74 4.26 -2.48
CA HIS A 362 -2.20 2.88 -2.73
C HIS A 362 -1.26 2.04 -3.63
N ASN A 363 -0.19 2.56 -4.26
CA ASN A 363 0.69 1.66 -5.06
C ASN A 363 2.18 2.02 -5.39
N ASP A 364 2.77 3.19 -5.10
CA ASP A 364 4.13 3.48 -5.62
C ASP A 364 5.14 4.30 -4.77
N GLY A 365 4.79 4.79 -3.58
CA GLY A 365 5.77 5.10 -2.53
C GLY A 365 6.80 6.20 -2.80
N SER A 366 6.48 7.27 -3.55
CA SER A 366 7.35 8.45 -3.64
C SER A 366 6.60 9.79 -3.65
N LEU A 367 7.27 10.87 -3.23
CA LEU A 367 6.63 12.13 -2.85
C LEU A 367 6.92 13.31 -3.77
N ARG A 368 5.88 14.12 -4.00
CA ARG A 368 5.99 15.59 -3.98
C ARG A 368 4.64 16.28 -3.71
N LEU A 369 4.69 17.36 -2.93
CA LEU A 369 3.54 18.18 -2.55
C LEU A 369 3.19 19.21 -3.63
N ASP A 370 1.91 19.28 -4.00
CA ASP A 370 1.03 20.46 -3.82
C ASP A 370 -0.33 20.28 -4.55
N PHE A 371 -1.33 21.08 -4.14
CA PHE A 371 -2.60 21.42 -4.84
C PHE A 371 -3.92 20.73 -4.42
N VAL A 372 -5.04 21.40 -4.71
CA VAL A 372 -6.47 21.18 -4.33
C VAL A 372 -7.27 20.28 -5.30
N SER A 373 -8.06 19.29 -4.78
CA SER A 373 -9.07 18.39 -5.46
C SER A 373 -8.55 17.60 -6.70
N PRO A 374 -9.20 16.58 -7.32
CA PRO A 374 -10.60 16.11 -7.22
C PRO A 374 -10.84 14.57 -7.39
N LEU A 375 -11.54 13.94 -6.45
CA LEU A 375 -12.33 12.72 -6.72
C LEU A 375 -13.64 12.80 -5.93
N ALA A 376 -14.72 12.31 -6.54
CA ALA A 376 -16.11 12.24 -6.06
C ALA A 376 -16.81 13.57 -5.68
N CYS A 377 -16.14 14.50 -5.00
CA CYS A 377 -16.79 15.53 -4.19
C CYS A 377 -16.45 16.96 -4.63
N ASP A 378 -16.91 17.32 -5.84
CA ASP A 378 -17.03 18.71 -6.33
C ASP A 378 -18.44 18.97 -6.92
N GLN A 379 -19.23 19.79 -6.23
CA GLN A 379 -20.56 20.24 -6.65
C GLN A 379 -20.40 21.52 -7.48
N GLY A 380 -20.48 21.38 -8.80
CA GLY A 380 -19.99 22.38 -9.76
C GLY A 380 -20.63 23.78 -9.73
N GLN A 381 -20.02 24.66 -10.54
CA GLN A 381 -20.40 26.07 -10.68
C GLN A 381 -21.90 26.28 -10.96
N GLY A 382 -22.57 27.04 -10.08
CA GLY A 382 -23.97 27.47 -10.25
C GLY A 382 -24.95 26.95 -9.20
N VAL A 383 -24.56 25.96 -8.39
CA VAL A 383 -25.36 25.56 -7.23
C VAL A 383 -25.23 26.62 -6.13
N GLN A 384 -26.25 27.47 -5.94
CA GLN A 384 -26.35 28.38 -4.78
C GLN A 384 -26.74 27.65 -3.47
N VAL A 385 -26.15 26.47 -3.27
CA VAL A 385 -26.01 25.81 -1.97
C VAL A 385 -24.56 25.39 -1.85
N ILE A 386 -23.70 26.40 -1.69
CA ILE A 386 -22.45 26.20 -0.98
C ILE A 386 -22.82 26.13 0.50
N SER A 387 -23.08 24.93 1.01
CA SER A 387 -23.03 24.63 2.45
C SER A 387 -21.65 24.10 2.81
N ARG A 388 -20.63 24.93 2.57
CA ARG A 388 -19.36 24.86 3.33
C ARG A 388 -19.64 25.47 4.70
N ASP A 389 -18.86 25.15 5.73
CA ASP A 389 -19.12 25.62 7.11
C ASP A 389 -20.47 25.14 7.71
N THR A 390 -21.28 24.38 6.95
CA THR A 390 -22.71 24.08 7.26
C THR A 390 -23.26 22.85 6.51
N GLY A 391 -22.40 21.94 6.02
CA GLY A 391 -22.84 20.86 5.11
C GLY A 391 -22.05 19.56 5.13
N GLU A 392 -21.17 19.36 6.11
CA GLU A 392 -21.03 18.01 6.65
C GLU A 392 -22.31 17.75 7.44
N GLN A 393 -23.13 16.78 7.01
CA GLN A 393 -24.02 16.14 7.98
C GLN A 393 -23.14 15.16 8.77
N THR A 394 -22.73 15.63 9.95
CA THR A 394 -22.52 14.76 11.10
C THR A 394 -23.83 14.01 11.39
N ASP A 395 -23.76 12.83 12.00
CA ASP A 395 -24.95 11.95 12.21
C ASP A 395 -26.09 12.61 13.00
N ASP A 396 -25.77 13.64 13.79
CA ASP A 396 -26.67 14.42 14.63
C ASP A 396 -27.31 15.63 13.91
N GLY A 397 -26.89 15.92 12.67
CA GLY A 397 -27.38 17.07 11.89
C GLY A 397 -26.86 18.42 12.40
N PHE A 398 -25.69 18.45 13.03
CA PHE A 398 -25.06 19.69 13.54
C PHE A 398 -24.86 20.73 12.44
N ILE A 399 -25.36 21.94 12.69
CA ILE A 399 -25.04 23.14 11.89
C ILE A 399 -24.09 23.99 12.73
N PRO A 400 -22.84 24.22 12.30
CA PRO A 400 -21.91 25.08 13.02
C PRO A 400 -22.47 26.50 13.21
N SER A 401 -22.96 26.78 14.41
CA SER A 401 -22.65 28.07 15.03
C SER A 401 -21.13 28.19 15.20
N ASN A 402 -20.61 29.41 15.33
CA ASN A 402 -19.16 29.68 15.43
C ASN A 402 -18.41 28.96 16.57
N PHE A 403 -19.13 28.24 17.43
CA PHE A 403 -18.64 27.33 18.46
C PHE A 403 -19.61 26.14 18.56
N ALA A 404 -19.08 24.95 18.88
CA ALA A 404 -19.89 23.85 19.40
C ALA A 404 -20.25 24.15 20.86
N ASP A 405 -21.51 23.96 21.23
CA ASP A 405 -21.94 24.08 22.62
C ASP A 405 -21.55 22.81 23.41
N PRO A 406 -21.12 22.94 24.67
CA PRO A 406 -20.72 21.80 25.47
C PRO A 406 -21.90 20.88 25.79
N VAL A 407 -21.70 19.57 25.65
CA VAL A 407 -22.71 18.58 26.01
C VAL A 407 -22.71 18.37 27.53
N PRO A 408 -23.86 18.51 28.23
CA PRO A 408 -23.99 18.13 29.64
C PRO A 408 -23.98 16.61 29.78
N GLY A 409 -23.18 16.06 30.69
CA GLY A 409 -23.23 14.63 31.01
C GLY A 409 -24.48 14.21 31.77
N THR A 410 -24.96 12.99 31.52
CA THR A 410 -25.95 12.33 32.38
C THR A 410 -25.23 11.60 33.53
N LYS A 411 -25.79 11.59 34.74
CA LYS A 411 -25.21 10.80 35.85
C LYS A 411 -25.20 9.32 35.49
N GLY A 412 -24.00 8.73 35.39
CA GLY A 412 -23.80 7.30 35.10
C GLY A 412 -23.65 6.95 33.63
N GLU A 413 -23.70 7.92 32.72
CA GLU A 413 -23.47 7.72 31.28
C GLU A 413 -22.25 8.55 30.85
N ASP A 414 -21.34 7.97 30.07
CA ASP A 414 -20.28 8.76 29.44
C ASP A 414 -20.97 9.67 28.37
N PRO A 415 -20.78 11.01 28.42
CA PRO A 415 -21.48 11.93 27.54
C PRO A 415 -21.15 11.72 26.06
N ALA A 416 -22.14 11.98 25.21
CA ALA A 416 -21.94 11.99 23.77
C ALA A 416 -20.86 13.03 23.37
N PRO A 417 -20.05 12.75 22.34
CA PRO A 417 -19.09 13.70 21.81
C PRO A 417 -19.81 14.95 21.27
N VAL A 418 -19.18 16.12 21.36
CA VAL A 418 -19.69 17.38 20.79
C VAL A 418 -19.58 17.43 19.26
N LEU A 419 -18.80 16.51 18.67
CA LEU A 419 -18.56 16.39 17.23
C LEU A 419 -18.09 14.97 16.89
N VAL A 420 -18.63 14.39 15.80
CA VAL A 420 -18.13 13.14 15.21
C VAL A 420 -17.50 13.42 13.85
N ALA A 421 -16.16 13.43 13.77
CA ALA A 421 -15.44 13.55 12.50
C ALA A 421 -15.32 12.19 11.81
N SER A 422 -15.73 12.14 10.54
CA SER A 422 -15.94 10.90 9.79
C SER A 422 -15.02 10.81 8.58
N PHE A 423 -14.38 9.65 8.37
CA PHE A 423 -13.39 9.47 7.30
C PHE A 423 -13.76 8.34 6.35
N GLY A 424 -14.41 8.72 5.24
CA GLY A 424 -14.78 7.83 4.14
C GLY A 424 -13.57 7.39 3.33
N SER A 425 -13.53 6.11 2.96
CA SER A 425 -12.46 5.51 2.14
C SER A 425 -13.03 4.62 1.03
N VAL A 426 -12.44 4.72 -0.17
CA VAL A 426 -12.84 4.01 -1.38
C VAL A 426 -11.68 3.21 -1.96
N GLY A 427 -11.96 1.99 -2.42
CA GLY A 427 -11.06 1.18 -3.22
C GLY A 427 -11.20 1.51 -4.71
N ILE A 428 -10.07 1.76 -5.37
CA ILE A 428 -9.97 1.99 -6.82
C ILE A 428 -9.31 0.79 -7.49
N ALA A 429 -9.70 0.50 -8.73
CA ALA A 429 -9.20 -0.66 -9.47
C ALA A 429 -8.13 -0.25 -10.48
N ASP A 430 -7.17 -1.14 -10.71
CA ASP A 430 -6.24 -1.09 -11.83
C ASP A 430 -6.50 -2.29 -12.75
N ILE A 431 -6.36 -2.10 -14.07
CA ILE A 431 -6.50 -3.16 -15.08
C ILE A 431 -5.25 -3.27 -15.95
N THR A 432 -4.95 -4.48 -16.39
CA THR A 432 -3.92 -4.77 -17.39
C THR A 432 -4.59 -5.39 -18.60
N VAL A 433 -4.29 -4.84 -19.77
CA VAL A 433 -4.83 -5.28 -21.06
C VAL A 433 -3.66 -5.73 -21.92
N CYS A 434 -3.60 -7.02 -22.23
CA CYS A 434 -2.58 -7.58 -23.10
C CYS A 434 -3.16 -7.86 -24.48
N LYS A 435 -2.35 -7.60 -25.51
CA LYS A 435 -2.67 -7.98 -26.88
C LYS A 435 -1.90 -9.25 -27.21
N VAL A 436 -2.59 -10.27 -27.70
CA VAL A 436 -2.03 -11.61 -27.93
C VAL A 436 -2.06 -11.92 -29.42
N PHE A 437 -0.97 -12.53 -29.90
CA PHE A 437 -0.92 -13.21 -31.18
C PHE A 437 -1.38 -14.66 -30.99
N ASP A 438 -2.67 -14.87 -31.23
CA ASP A 438 -3.32 -16.18 -31.17
C ASP A 438 -3.03 -16.92 -32.48
N SER A 439 -2.04 -17.79 -32.40
CA SER A 439 -1.46 -18.54 -33.52
C SER A 439 -2.32 -19.73 -33.94
N ASN A 440 -3.13 -20.26 -33.02
CA ASN A 440 -3.93 -21.47 -33.23
C ASN A 440 -5.43 -21.18 -33.44
N ARG A 441 -5.83 -19.92 -33.23
CA ARG A 441 -7.16 -19.32 -33.48
C ARG A 441 -8.28 -19.79 -32.56
N ASN A 442 -7.95 -20.29 -31.37
CA ASN A 442 -8.97 -20.74 -30.42
C ASN A 442 -9.60 -19.59 -29.60
N GLY A 443 -9.08 -18.36 -29.71
CA GLY A 443 -9.59 -17.18 -29.03
C GLY A 443 -9.16 -17.06 -27.56
N VAL A 444 -8.19 -17.85 -27.10
CA VAL A 444 -7.54 -17.75 -25.78
C VAL A 444 -6.02 -17.76 -25.94
N LYS A 445 -5.29 -17.27 -24.93
CA LYS A 445 -3.82 -17.30 -24.96
C LYS A 445 -3.26 -18.64 -24.51
N ASP A 446 -2.48 -19.29 -25.37
CA ASP A 446 -1.82 -20.55 -25.07
C ASP A 446 -0.33 -20.44 -24.70
N SER A 447 0.21 -21.55 -24.19
CA SER A 447 1.64 -21.68 -23.90
C SER A 447 2.45 -21.71 -25.19
N GLY A 448 3.30 -20.71 -25.38
CA GLY A 448 4.10 -20.50 -26.60
C GLY A 448 3.67 -19.27 -27.39
N GLU A 449 2.49 -18.72 -27.10
CA GLU A 449 1.97 -17.56 -27.81
C GLU A 449 2.52 -16.24 -27.26
N HIS A 450 2.74 -15.30 -28.16
CA HIS A 450 3.44 -14.05 -27.89
C HIS A 450 2.48 -12.87 -27.81
N ASN A 451 2.84 -11.86 -27.01
CA ASN A 451 2.08 -10.61 -26.99
C ASN A 451 2.52 -9.69 -28.13
N ILE A 452 1.63 -8.82 -28.62
CA ILE A 452 1.89 -7.86 -29.70
C ILE A 452 2.05 -6.46 -29.12
N ALA A 453 3.20 -5.82 -29.39
CA ALA A 453 3.49 -4.44 -29.02
C ALA A 453 2.82 -3.42 -29.96
N ASN A 454 2.69 -2.16 -29.50
CA ASN A 454 2.16 -1.02 -30.27
C ASN A 454 0.74 -1.23 -30.82
N TRP A 455 -0.11 -1.94 -30.08
CA TRP A 455 -1.52 -2.14 -30.44
C TRP A 455 -2.43 -1.11 -29.75
N PRO A 456 -3.31 -0.38 -30.46
CA PRO A 456 -4.16 0.63 -29.87
C PRO A 456 -5.29 0.02 -29.05
N VAL A 457 -5.43 0.48 -27.81
CA VAL A 457 -6.46 0.08 -26.86
C VAL A 457 -7.16 1.31 -26.31
N VAL A 458 -8.48 1.26 -26.23
CA VAL A 458 -9.36 2.36 -25.84
C VAL A 458 -10.20 1.94 -24.63
N LEU A 459 -10.19 2.75 -23.57
CA LEU A 459 -11.07 2.62 -22.43
C LEU A 459 -12.05 3.80 -22.41
N THR A 460 -13.35 3.52 -22.47
CA THR A 460 -14.42 4.49 -22.27
C THR A 460 -14.98 4.40 -20.85
N VAL A 461 -14.99 5.54 -20.17
CA VAL A 461 -15.47 5.72 -18.80
C VAL A 461 -16.95 6.10 -18.82
N PRO A 462 -17.84 5.42 -18.06
CA PRO A 462 -19.26 5.72 -18.07
C PRO A 462 -19.58 7.03 -17.34
N LYS A 463 -20.76 7.60 -17.60
CA LYS A 463 -21.25 8.82 -16.90
C LYS A 463 -21.63 8.56 -15.43
N SER A 464 -21.85 7.29 -15.09
CA SER A 464 -22.07 6.79 -13.75
C SER A 464 -20.85 6.97 -12.82
N VAL A 465 -19.68 7.20 -13.39
CA VAL A 465 -18.43 7.51 -12.70
C VAL A 465 -18.26 9.04 -12.58
N PRO A 466 -18.04 9.60 -11.37
CA PRO A 466 -18.10 11.04 -11.08
C PRO A 466 -16.81 11.81 -11.47
N LEU A 467 -16.28 11.55 -12.66
CA LEU A 467 -15.19 12.31 -13.27
C LEU A 467 -15.73 13.44 -14.17
N PRO A 468 -14.92 14.44 -14.58
CA PRO A 468 -15.27 15.31 -15.70
C PRO A 468 -15.20 14.56 -17.04
N ASP A 469 -15.73 15.15 -18.11
CA ASP A 469 -15.69 14.52 -19.45
C ASP A 469 -14.28 14.57 -20.06
N ASN A 470 -13.50 15.60 -19.76
CA ASN A 470 -12.11 15.74 -20.18
C ASN A 470 -11.19 15.77 -18.96
N ILE A 471 -10.06 15.07 -19.02
CA ILE A 471 -8.92 15.21 -18.12
C ILE A 471 -7.69 15.42 -19.01
N ASN A 472 -7.34 16.70 -19.24
CA ASN A 472 -6.16 17.12 -20.01
C ASN A 472 -5.57 18.43 -19.45
N ILE A 473 -4.40 18.81 -19.96
CA ILE A 473 -3.64 20.00 -19.51
C ILE A 473 -4.34 21.33 -19.82
N ASP A 474 -5.24 21.38 -20.80
CA ASP A 474 -5.90 22.60 -21.26
C ASP A 474 -7.26 22.80 -20.56
N ASP A 475 -8.11 21.77 -20.55
CA ASP A 475 -9.45 21.78 -19.95
C ASP A 475 -9.41 21.67 -18.42
N THR A 476 -8.43 20.92 -17.89
CA THR A 476 -8.34 20.59 -16.46
C THR A 476 -6.89 20.61 -15.92
N PRO A 477 -6.11 21.69 -16.13
CA PRO A 477 -4.67 21.73 -15.84
C PRO A 477 -4.28 21.24 -14.44
N VAL A 478 -5.07 21.63 -13.44
CA VAL A 478 -4.90 21.24 -12.03
C VAL A 478 -5.03 19.73 -11.82
N LEU A 479 -6.13 19.17 -12.28
CA LEU A 479 -6.50 17.76 -12.12
C LEU A 479 -5.54 16.88 -12.92
N TRP A 480 -5.27 17.24 -14.16
CA TRP A 480 -4.28 16.59 -15.00
C TRP A 480 -2.93 16.45 -14.30
N THR A 481 -2.36 17.57 -13.85
CA THR A 481 -1.01 17.60 -13.24
C THR A 481 -0.91 16.66 -12.05
N LYS A 482 -1.97 16.56 -11.23
CA LYS A 482 -2.04 15.65 -10.08
C LYS A 482 -2.09 14.20 -10.49
N LEU A 483 -2.96 13.82 -11.42
CA LEU A 483 -3.07 12.43 -11.85
C LEU A 483 -1.82 11.98 -12.61
N VAL A 484 -1.14 12.87 -13.35
CA VAL A 484 0.20 12.61 -13.90
C VAL A 484 1.22 12.34 -12.80
N ASN A 485 1.20 13.12 -11.71
CA ASN A 485 2.17 12.94 -10.62
C ASN A 485 1.96 11.64 -9.82
N ILE A 486 0.73 11.12 -9.72
CA ILE A 486 0.39 9.93 -8.90
C ILE A 486 0.33 8.65 -9.75
N PHE A 487 -0.25 8.71 -10.95
CA PHE A 487 -0.52 7.54 -11.79
C PHE A 487 0.24 7.57 -13.12
N GLY A 488 1.06 8.60 -13.36
CA GLY A 488 1.59 8.89 -14.69
C GLY A 488 0.49 9.32 -15.68
N ASN A 489 0.78 9.28 -16.97
CA ASN A 489 -0.16 9.62 -18.04
C ASN A 489 -1.28 8.54 -18.22
N ASP A 490 -1.71 7.87 -17.15
CA ASP A 490 -2.56 6.68 -17.24
C ASP A 490 -4.06 7.02 -17.39
N ILE A 491 -4.61 7.79 -16.45
CA ILE A 491 -5.95 8.41 -16.56
C ILE A 491 -5.84 9.90 -16.96
N ALA A 492 -4.65 10.47 -16.74
CA ALA A 492 -4.20 11.67 -17.42
C ALA A 492 -3.94 11.38 -18.91
N GLY A 493 -5.05 11.26 -19.64
CA GLY A 493 -5.15 11.21 -21.10
C GLY A 493 -6.58 11.39 -21.60
N MET A 494 -7.56 11.56 -20.70
CA MET A 494 -8.97 11.39 -21.04
C MET A 494 -9.53 12.57 -21.84
N TYR A 495 -10.14 12.27 -22.99
CA TYR A 495 -10.89 13.24 -23.78
C TYR A 495 -12.26 12.66 -24.11
N ASN A 496 -13.33 13.41 -23.81
CA ASN A 496 -14.72 12.98 -23.96
C ASN A 496 -14.94 11.55 -23.43
N ARG A 497 -14.61 11.33 -22.15
CA ARG A 497 -14.66 10.05 -21.42
C ARG A 497 -13.82 8.91 -21.98
N THR A 498 -12.93 9.18 -22.92
CA THR A 498 -12.19 8.15 -23.65
C THR A 498 -10.69 8.30 -23.38
N ILE A 499 -10.03 7.20 -23.04
CA ILE A 499 -8.59 7.11 -22.80
C ILE A 499 -8.03 6.14 -23.84
N SER A 500 -7.17 6.62 -24.73
CA SER A 500 -6.51 5.80 -25.76
C SER A 500 -5.04 5.61 -25.44
N LYS A 501 -4.55 4.36 -25.54
CA LYS A 501 -3.16 3.98 -25.31
C LYS A 501 -2.69 2.95 -26.33
N GLN A 502 -1.41 2.62 -26.28
CA GLN A 502 -0.78 1.55 -27.05
C GLN A 502 -0.25 0.48 -26.08
N THR A 503 -0.21 -0.79 -26.50
CA THR A 503 0.54 -1.82 -25.77
C THR A 503 2.05 -1.53 -25.80
N GLY A 504 2.72 -1.77 -24.67
CA GLY A 504 4.17 -1.60 -24.53
C GLY A 504 4.97 -2.68 -25.24
N SER A 505 6.28 -2.70 -25.04
CA SER A 505 7.17 -3.72 -25.62
C SER A 505 6.97 -5.13 -25.04
N ASP A 506 6.27 -5.27 -23.92
CA ASP A 506 5.75 -6.52 -23.36
C ASP A 506 4.40 -6.93 -23.97
N GLY A 507 3.87 -6.13 -24.90
CA GLY A 507 2.57 -6.28 -25.53
C GLY A 507 1.38 -6.13 -24.58
N CYS A 508 1.57 -5.45 -23.44
CA CYS A 508 0.51 -5.11 -22.49
C CYS A 508 0.45 -3.60 -22.22
N VAL A 509 -0.70 -3.13 -21.74
CA VAL A 509 -0.91 -1.76 -21.25
C VAL A 509 -1.71 -1.79 -19.96
N ARG A 510 -1.49 -0.82 -19.08
CA ARG A 510 -2.26 -0.68 -17.84
C ARG A 510 -3.18 0.52 -17.91
N PHE A 511 -4.35 0.44 -17.29
CA PHE A 511 -5.16 1.59 -16.94
C PHE A 511 -5.31 1.58 -15.43
N ARG A 512 -5.06 2.73 -14.80
CA ARG A 512 -5.03 2.86 -13.34
C ARG A 512 -6.09 3.83 -12.83
N ALA A 513 -6.40 3.70 -11.54
CA ALA A 513 -7.35 4.56 -10.84
C ALA A 513 -8.76 4.54 -11.45
N LEU A 514 -9.26 3.36 -11.80
CA LEU A 514 -10.65 3.16 -12.19
C LEU A 514 -11.53 3.24 -10.93
N VAL A 515 -12.64 3.97 -11.04
CA VAL A 515 -13.49 4.40 -9.94
C VAL A 515 -14.80 3.62 -9.98
N PRO A 516 -15.39 3.24 -8.83
CA PRO A 516 -16.67 2.52 -8.79
C PRO A 516 -17.82 3.18 -9.57
N ASN A 517 -18.67 2.35 -10.17
CA ASN A 517 -19.88 2.78 -10.89
C ASN A 517 -21.01 3.05 -9.87
N ILE A 518 -21.39 4.33 -9.66
CA ILE A 518 -22.22 4.72 -8.51
C ILE A 518 -23.46 5.58 -8.81
N ARG A 519 -23.49 6.33 -9.91
CA ARG A 519 -24.63 7.21 -10.24
C ARG A 519 -25.62 6.54 -11.17
N GLY A 520 -26.91 6.62 -10.84
CA GLY A 520 -28.06 6.86 -11.75
C GLY A 520 -28.31 5.88 -12.91
N ASP A 521 -27.36 5.73 -13.81
CA ASP A 521 -27.30 4.72 -14.86
C ASP A 521 -26.25 3.65 -14.49
N LEU A 522 -26.62 2.37 -14.44
CA LEU A 522 -25.66 1.27 -14.27
C LEU A 522 -24.88 0.99 -15.58
N ALA A 523 -24.41 2.06 -16.22
CA ALA A 523 -23.56 1.97 -17.40
C ALA A 523 -22.16 1.51 -16.98
N SER A 524 -21.70 0.46 -17.64
CA SER A 524 -20.40 -0.17 -17.45
C SER A 524 -19.27 0.61 -18.13
N TYR A 525 -18.05 0.38 -17.70
CA TYR A 525 -16.86 0.68 -18.50
C TYR A 525 -16.90 -0.13 -19.79
N VAL A 526 -16.35 0.44 -20.87
CA VAL A 526 -16.19 -0.25 -22.15
C VAL A 526 -14.71 -0.24 -22.49
N LEU A 527 -14.09 -1.42 -22.51
CA LEU A 527 -12.74 -1.62 -23.02
C LEU A 527 -12.83 -2.15 -24.45
N GLN A 528 -12.06 -1.59 -25.36
CA GLN A 528 -12.06 -1.98 -26.76
C GLN A 528 -10.65 -1.91 -27.36
N GLU A 529 -10.31 -2.87 -28.22
CA GLU A 529 -9.15 -2.74 -29.10
C GLU A 529 -9.49 -2.05 -30.42
N GLN A 530 -8.50 -1.40 -31.03
CA GLN A 530 -8.63 -0.97 -32.42
C GLN A 530 -8.41 -2.17 -33.35
N LEU A 531 -9.41 -2.49 -34.16
CA LEU A 531 -9.28 -3.52 -35.20
C LEU A 531 -8.34 -3.02 -36.31
N SER A 532 -7.34 -3.83 -36.64
CA SER A 532 -6.47 -3.58 -37.80
C SER A 532 -7.28 -3.54 -39.09
N GLN A 533 -6.84 -2.70 -40.04
CA GLN A 533 -7.34 -2.68 -41.42
C GLN A 533 -6.27 -3.19 -42.40
N ALA A 534 -5.13 -3.68 -41.89
CA ALA A 534 -4.08 -4.28 -42.69
C ALA A 534 -4.49 -5.68 -43.15
N GLN A 535 -3.96 -6.12 -44.29
CA GLN A 535 -4.29 -7.42 -44.88
C GLN A 535 -3.96 -8.56 -43.91
N GLY A 536 -4.86 -9.55 -43.84
CA GLY A 536 -4.65 -10.80 -43.11
C GLY A 536 -5.03 -10.78 -41.63
N TRP A 537 -5.12 -9.61 -40.98
CA TRP A 537 -5.44 -9.55 -39.55
C TRP A 537 -6.90 -9.92 -39.25
N VAL A 538 -7.10 -10.82 -38.29
CA VAL A 538 -8.41 -11.33 -37.86
C VAL A 538 -8.45 -11.41 -36.33
N ASN A 539 -9.50 -10.86 -35.70
CA ASN A 539 -9.73 -11.04 -34.27
C ASN A 539 -10.35 -12.41 -33.98
N THR A 540 -9.84 -13.10 -32.97
CA THR A 540 -10.27 -14.45 -32.56
C THR A 540 -11.01 -14.44 -31.23
N SER A 541 -10.83 -13.39 -30.41
CA SER A 541 -11.70 -13.06 -29.26
C SER A 541 -12.73 -11.97 -29.61
N PRO A 542 -13.69 -11.67 -28.71
CA PRO A 542 -14.37 -10.37 -28.70
C PRO A 542 -13.33 -9.24 -28.68
N HIS A 543 -13.58 -8.16 -29.44
CA HIS A 543 -12.72 -6.98 -29.52
C HIS A 543 -13.19 -5.82 -28.60
N THR A 544 -14.30 -6.04 -27.90
CA THR A 544 -14.88 -5.13 -26.91
C THR A 544 -15.33 -5.97 -25.72
N VAL A 545 -15.05 -5.48 -24.51
CA VAL A 545 -15.48 -6.07 -23.23
C VAL A 545 -16.06 -4.96 -22.36
N THR A 546 -17.25 -5.16 -21.83
CA THR A 546 -17.86 -4.27 -20.83
C THR A 546 -17.68 -4.81 -19.42
N PHE A 547 -17.47 -3.94 -18.44
CA PHE A 547 -17.25 -4.33 -17.03
C PHE A 547 -17.61 -3.22 -16.04
N ASP A 548 -17.90 -3.59 -14.80
CA ASP A 548 -18.12 -2.66 -13.69
C ASP A 548 -16.92 -2.69 -12.72
N VAL A 549 -16.74 -1.62 -11.96
CA VAL A 549 -15.82 -1.52 -10.81
C VAL A 549 -16.62 -1.32 -9.53
N ARG A 550 -16.23 -1.98 -8.45
CA ARG A 550 -16.78 -1.79 -7.09
C ARG A 550 -15.67 -1.60 -6.06
N SER A 551 -15.98 -0.83 -5.01
CA SER A 551 -15.15 -0.66 -3.82
C SER A 551 -15.41 -1.80 -2.84
N VAL A 552 -14.36 -2.46 -2.32
CA VAL A 552 -14.48 -3.61 -1.41
C VAL A 552 -13.60 -3.44 -0.17
N LEU A 553 -14.21 -3.45 1.01
CA LEU A 553 -13.51 -3.58 2.30
C LEU A 553 -13.27 -5.06 2.60
N SER A 554 -12.06 -5.39 3.01
CA SER A 554 -11.67 -6.72 3.49
C SER A 554 -10.67 -6.61 4.66
N TYR A 555 -10.30 -7.74 5.26
CA TYR A 555 -9.38 -7.76 6.40
C TYR A 555 -8.30 -8.84 6.22
N VAL A 556 -7.03 -8.44 6.28
CA VAL A 556 -5.87 -9.34 6.22
C VAL A 556 -5.13 -9.23 7.55
N ASN A 557 -5.00 -10.33 8.30
CA ASN A 557 -4.43 -10.34 9.65
C ASN A 557 -5.07 -9.27 10.57
N GLU A 558 -6.40 -9.21 10.56
CA GLU A 558 -7.24 -8.22 11.27
C GLU A 558 -7.10 -6.75 10.84
N LEU A 559 -6.24 -6.44 9.86
CA LEU A 559 -6.01 -5.09 9.38
C LEU A 559 -6.86 -4.80 8.14
N PRO A 560 -7.48 -3.60 8.05
CA PRO A 560 -8.36 -3.24 6.95
C PRO A 560 -7.60 -3.06 5.64
N VAL A 561 -8.19 -3.57 4.55
CA VAL A 561 -7.72 -3.43 3.17
C VAL A 561 -8.92 -3.00 2.33
N ILE A 562 -8.75 -1.96 1.49
CA ILE A 562 -9.86 -1.38 0.70
C ILE A 562 -9.39 -1.27 -0.74
N ASP A 563 -9.89 -2.17 -1.58
CA ASP A 563 -9.43 -2.38 -2.95
C ASP A 563 -10.58 -2.18 -3.94
N GLY A 564 -10.27 -1.81 -5.18
CA GLY A 564 -11.24 -1.82 -6.27
C GLY A 564 -11.26 -3.17 -6.99
N GLU A 565 -12.45 -3.76 -7.14
CA GLU A 565 -12.65 -5.03 -7.83
C GLU A 565 -13.36 -4.81 -9.18
N VAL A 566 -12.78 -5.39 -10.24
CA VAL A 566 -13.43 -5.53 -11.55
C VAL A 566 -14.39 -6.72 -11.54
N TYR A 567 -15.65 -6.47 -11.87
CA TYR A 567 -16.73 -7.47 -11.83
C TYR A 567 -17.73 -7.27 -12.99
N LYS A 568 -18.67 -8.23 -13.16
CA LYS A 568 -19.66 -8.26 -14.26
C LYS A 568 -19.05 -8.02 -15.65
N ARG A 569 -17.97 -8.72 -15.98
CA ARG A 569 -17.45 -8.70 -17.35
C ARG A 569 -18.39 -9.47 -18.28
N ASP A 570 -18.68 -8.93 -19.45
CA ASP A 570 -19.53 -9.59 -20.46
C ASP A 570 -18.81 -10.72 -21.22
N ASP A 571 -17.49 -10.79 -21.15
CA ASP A 571 -16.66 -11.92 -21.59
C ASP A 571 -16.77 -13.16 -20.67
N GLY A 572 -17.43 -13.04 -19.51
CA GLY A 572 -17.61 -14.11 -18.54
C GLY A 572 -16.39 -14.40 -17.65
N LEU A 573 -15.32 -13.61 -17.75
CA LEU A 573 -14.11 -13.73 -16.92
C LEU A 573 -14.20 -12.85 -15.65
N THR A 574 -13.16 -12.89 -14.82
CA THR A 574 -13.11 -12.19 -13.51
C THR A 574 -11.77 -11.49 -13.29
N GLY A 575 -11.76 -10.40 -12.52
CA GLY A 575 -10.54 -9.66 -12.17
C GLY A 575 -10.07 -8.69 -13.26
N GLY A 576 -8.96 -8.00 -13.00
CA GLY A 576 -8.46 -6.89 -13.83
C GLY A 576 -7.56 -7.25 -15.02
N GLY A 577 -7.43 -8.53 -15.38
CA GLY A 577 -6.63 -8.97 -16.53
C GLY A 577 -7.49 -9.19 -17.78
N PHE A 578 -7.21 -8.46 -18.85
CA PHE A 578 -7.93 -8.55 -20.13
C PHE A 578 -6.98 -8.96 -21.24
N GLU A 579 -7.44 -9.81 -22.15
CA GLU A 579 -6.66 -10.28 -23.30
C GLU A 579 -7.49 -10.10 -24.57
N PHE A 580 -6.90 -9.46 -25.58
CA PHE A 580 -7.45 -9.36 -26.93
C PHE A 580 -6.63 -10.24 -27.86
N ASN A 581 -7.27 -11.27 -28.41
CA ASN A 581 -6.61 -12.34 -29.17
C ASN A 581 -6.86 -12.10 -30.65
N ASN A 582 -5.80 -11.99 -31.45
CA ASN A 582 -5.89 -11.85 -32.91
C ASN A 582 -4.80 -12.70 -33.58
N THR A 583 -5.10 -13.17 -34.78
CA THR A 583 -4.18 -13.86 -35.69
C THR A 583 -3.89 -13.00 -36.92
N CYS A 584 -2.90 -13.37 -37.72
CA CYS A 584 -2.77 -12.89 -39.09
C CYS A 584 -2.71 -14.06 -40.08
N GLU A 585 -3.28 -13.86 -41.27
CA GLU A 585 -3.23 -14.77 -42.41
C GLU A 585 -2.36 -14.17 -43.51
N LEU A 586 -1.30 -14.87 -43.91
CA LEU A 586 -0.45 -14.52 -45.04
C LEU A 586 -0.89 -15.30 -46.28
N ILE A 587 -0.93 -14.62 -47.43
CA ILE A 587 -1.14 -15.26 -48.72
C ILE A 587 0.23 -15.46 -49.35
N VAL A 588 0.66 -16.72 -49.44
CA VAL A 588 1.96 -17.11 -49.99
C VAL A 588 1.75 -17.63 -51.41
N ASN A 589 2.50 -17.06 -52.34
CA ASN A 589 2.56 -17.53 -53.72
C ASN A 589 3.74 -18.50 -53.84
N PHE A 590 3.49 -19.76 -54.16
CA PHE A 590 4.52 -20.78 -54.44
C PHE A 590 4.97 -20.81 -55.91
N ASP A 591 4.57 -19.77 -56.65
CA ASP A 591 4.71 -19.57 -58.09
C ASP A 591 4.00 -20.65 -58.93
N THR A 592 3.61 -20.27 -60.15
CA THR A 592 2.79 -21.15 -61.00
C THR A 592 3.55 -22.41 -61.41
N LYS A 593 2.81 -23.53 -61.49
CA LYS A 593 3.22 -24.88 -61.94
C LYS A 593 4.69 -25.06 -62.31
N GLY A 594 5.41 -25.70 -61.41
CA GLY A 594 6.77 -26.15 -61.67
C GLY A 594 7.78 -25.02 -61.76
N TYR A 595 7.70 -24.00 -60.88
CA TYR A 595 8.73 -22.96 -60.80
C TYR A 595 10.14 -23.55 -60.65
N TRP A 596 10.30 -24.51 -59.75
CA TRP A 596 11.53 -25.28 -59.53
C TRP A 596 11.80 -26.29 -60.66
N HIS A 597 10.78 -27.01 -61.13
CA HIS A 597 10.88 -28.02 -62.20
C HIS A 597 11.28 -27.39 -63.56
N ASN A 598 10.80 -26.19 -63.87
CA ASN A 598 11.15 -25.38 -65.04
C ASN A 598 12.43 -24.56 -64.82
N LYS A 599 13.18 -24.82 -63.73
CA LYS A 599 14.52 -24.30 -63.45
C LYS A 599 14.60 -22.80 -63.12
N ASN A 600 13.46 -22.13 -62.96
CA ASN A 600 13.40 -20.68 -62.70
C ASN A 600 13.97 -20.34 -61.31
N GLY A 601 13.66 -21.14 -60.29
CA GLY A 601 14.13 -20.93 -58.92
C GLY A 601 15.59 -21.28 -58.64
N LEU A 602 16.31 -21.94 -59.57
CA LEU A 602 17.67 -22.45 -59.29
C LEU A 602 18.70 -21.37 -58.95
N SER A 603 18.44 -20.10 -59.29
CA SER A 603 19.30 -18.97 -58.90
C SER A 603 19.01 -18.44 -57.49
N GLU A 604 17.90 -18.82 -56.87
CA GLU A 604 17.56 -18.46 -55.48
C GLU A 604 18.22 -19.40 -54.47
N LEU A 605 18.53 -20.64 -54.89
CA LEU A 605 19.13 -21.69 -54.08
C LEU A 605 20.47 -21.30 -53.45
N THR A 606 20.56 -21.41 -52.13
CA THR A 606 21.76 -21.13 -51.34
C THR A 606 22.37 -22.41 -50.76
N GLU A 607 23.61 -22.31 -50.29
CA GLU A 607 24.28 -23.42 -49.60
C GLU A 607 23.53 -23.86 -48.31
N ALA A 608 22.77 -22.96 -47.68
CA ALA A 608 21.95 -23.33 -46.52
C ALA A 608 20.78 -24.24 -46.91
N ASP A 609 20.23 -24.06 -48.11
CA ASP A 609 19.15 -24.91 -48.64
C ASP A 609 19.67 -26.30 -48.97
N ARG A 610 20.86 -26.39 -49.58
CA ARG A 610 21.56 -27.67 -49.82
C ARG A 610 21.82 -28.44 -48.53
N VAL A 611 22.38 -27.77 -47.52
CA VAL A 611 22.67 -28.39 -46.21
C VAL A 611 21.39 -28.85 -45.52
N TYR A 612 20.29 -28.09 -45.65
CA TYR A 612 19.00 -28.43 -45.09
C TYR A 612 18.38 -29.67 -45.77
N VAL A 613 18.25 -29.69 -47.10
CA VAL A 613 17.62 -30.82 -47.80
C VAL A 613 18.47 -32.10 -47.69
N ASN A 614 19.79 -32.01 -47.79
CA ASN A 614 20.70 -33.16 -47.59
C ASN A 614 20.71 -33.68 -46.14
N GLY A 615 20.05 -33.00 -45.19
CA GLY A 615 19.81 -33.48 -43.83
C GLY A 615 18.52 -34.29 -43.67
N LEU A 616 17.67 -34.36 -44.70
CA LEU A 616 16.34 -34.99 -44.68
C LEU A 616 16.29 -36.21 -45.59
N ALA A 617 15.48 -37.21 -45.26
CA ALA A 617 15.17 -38.28 -46.21
C ALA A 617 14.18 -37.77 -47.28
N PRO A 618 14.28 -38.23 -48.55
CA PRO A 618 15.27 -39.19 -49.07
C PRO A 618 16.68 -38.60 -49.26
N TYR A 619 16.80 -37.28 -49.49
CA TYR A 619 18.00 -36.63 -50.01
C TYR A 619 19.28 -36.77 -49.16
N SER A 620 19.19 -37.26 -47.92
CA SER A 620 20.33 -37.60 -47.07
C SER A 620 21.12 -38.85 -47.52
N SER A 621 20.62 -39.63 -48.47
CA SER A 621 21.28 -40.86 -48.95
C SER A 621 20.77 -41.34 -50.30
N ALA A 622 21.70 -41.77 -51.17
CA ALA A 622 21.44 -42.32 -52.50
C ALA A 622 20.27 -43.31 -52.53
N SER A 623 19.24 -43.01 -53.31
CA SER A 623 18.06 -43.86 -53.47
C SER A 623 18.11 -44.69 -54.76
N ALA A 624 17.42 -45.83 -54.76
CA ALA A 624 17.60 -46.87 -55.78
C ALA A 624 16.79 -46.68 -57.07
N TYR A 625 16.20 -45.49 -57.28
CA TYR A 625 15.20 -45.25 -58.33
C TYR A 625 15.41 -43.95 -59.14
N PHE A 626 16.42 -43.13 -58.84
CA PHE A 626 16.83 -42.03 -59.73
C PHE A 626 17.92 -42.49 -60.72
N GLY A 627 17.82 -42.03 -61.96
CA GLY A 627 18.79 -42.32 -63.01
C GLY A 627 19.62 -41.12 -63.44
N SER A 628 19.12 -39.89 -63.20
CA SER A 628 19.65 -38.65 -63.80
C SER A 628 20.28 -37.67 -62.80
N GLY A 629 20.31 -37.99 -61.51
CA GLY A 629 21.05 -37.30 -60.44
C GLY A 629 21.03 -38.16 -59.16
N ASP A 630 21.98 -37.99 -58.24
CA ASP A 630 22.04 -38.79 -57.00
C ASP A 630 21.84 -37.93 -55.74
N GLU A 631 21.61 -38.59 -54.62
CA GLU A 631 21.43 -38.00 -53.31
C GLU A 631 22.60 -38.44 -52.40
N PRO A 632 23.21 -37.56 -51.58
CA PRO A 632 22.87 -36.16 -51.36
C PRO A 632 23.42 -35.22 -52.42
N PHE A 633 22.73 -34.10 -52.65
CA PHE A 633 23.10 -33.14 -53.69
C PHE A 633 24.49 -32.54 -53.46
N ASP A 634 25.44 -32.95 -54.31
CA ASP A 634 26.84 -32.52 -54.30
C ASP A 634 27.39 -32.20 -55.71
N GLY A 635 26.63 -32.52 -56.76
CA GLY A 635 26.98 -32.33 -58.16
C GLY A 635 27.48 -33.58 -58.87
N LEU A 636 27.47 -34.76 -58.24
CA LEU A 636 28.04 -36.00 -58.77
C LEU A 636 27.02 -37.14 -58.78
N PHE A 637 26.99 -37.90 -59.88
CA PHE A 637 26.32 -39.19 -59.92
C PHE A 637 26.95 -40.21 -58.97
N SER A 638 26.23 -41.29 -58.65
CA SER A 638 26.72 -42.45 -57.88
C SER A 638 28.04 -43.08 -58.37
N ASP A 639 28.40 -42.91 -59.65
CA ASP A 639 29.68 -43.36 -60.23
C ASP A 639 30.82 -42.32 -60.10
N ASN A 640 30.57 -41.24 -59.36
CA ASN A 640 31.45 -40.09 -59.12
C ASN A 640 31.71 -39.22 -60.37
N SER A 641 30.94 -39.37 -61.45
CA SER A 641 30.99 -38.47 -62.61
C SER A 641 30.13 -37.21 -62.39
N PRO A 642 30.49 -36.04 -62.96
CA PRO A 642 29.74 -34.80 -62.74
C PRO A 642 28.41 -34.79 -63.48
N VAL A 643 27.35 -34.31 -62.81
CA VAL A 643 26.03 -34.11 -63.43
C VAL A 643 26.09 -33.11 -64.59
N SER A 644 25.19 -33.29 -65.56
CA SER A 644 25.07 -32.36 -66.69
C SER A 644 24.61 -30.98 -66.23
N ALA A 645 25.21 -29.94 -66.81
CA ALA A 645 24.88 -28.53 -66.56
C ALA A 645 23.38 -28.24 -66.65
N ALA A 646 22.87 -27.34 -65.81
CA ALA A 646 21.52 -26.82 -65.96
C ALA A 646 21.46 -25.69 -67.00
N PHE A 647 20.40 -25.69 -67.80
CA PHE A 647 20.18 -24.74 -68.89
C PHE A 647 18.84 -24.01 -68.73
N SER A 648 18.80 -22.74 -69.13
CA SER A 648 17.57 -21.99 -69.42
C SER A 648 17.66 -21.46 -70.86
N GLY A 649 16.80 -21.99 -71.73
CA GLY A 649 16.99 -21.88 -73.19
C GLY A 649 18.33 -22.48 -73.63
N ASP A 650 19.05 -21.77 -74.50
CA ASP A 650 20.39 -22.15 -74.95
C ASP A 650 21.52 -21.76 -73.96
N GLY A 651 21.19 -21.10 -72.85
CA GLY A 651 22.16 -20.59 -71.87
C GLY A 651 22.38 -21.53 -70.69
N VAL A 652 23.64 -21.80 -70.35
CA VAL A 652 24.01 -22.44 -69.09
C VAL A 652 23.67 -21.50 -67.93
N ILE A 653 22.89 -21.97 -66.96
CA ILE A 653 22.56 -21.25 -65.73
C ILE A 653 23.40 -21.74 -64.54
N TRP A 654 23.78 -23.03 -64.55
CA TRP A 654 24.73 -23.62 -63.61
C TRP A 654 25.60 -24.64 -64.36
N GLU A 655 26.91 -24.61 -64.10
CA GLU A 655 27.89 -25.45 -64.79
C GLU A 655 27.77 -26.94 -64.39
N ALA A 656 28.26 -27.83 -65.25
CA ALA A 656 28.31 -29.26 -64.94
C ALA A 656 29.12 -29.54 -63.67
N GLY A 657 28.67 -30.50 -62.86
CA GLY A 657 29.28 -30.77 -61.55
C GLY A 657 28.91 -29.80 -60.42
N THR A 658 27.81 -29.04 -60.57
CA THR A 658 27.24 -28.21 -59.48
C THR A 658 25.99 -28.86 -58.90
N TRP A 659 25.80 -28.75 -57.59
CA TRP A 659 24.63 -29.31 -56.90
C TRP A 659 23.31 -28.68 -57.36
N GLN A 660 23.29 -27.40 -57.79
CA GLN A 660 22.09 -26.80 -58.38
C GLN A 660 21.75 -27.43 -59.74
N SER A 661 22.76 -27.89 -60.49
CA SER A 661 22.52 -28.67 -61.71
C SER A 661 21.98 -30.05 -61.39
N GLU A 662 22.38 -30.65 -60.27
CA GLU A 662 21.85 -31.94 -59.81
C GLU A 662 20.40 -31.84 -59.38
N VAL A 663 20.06 -30.88 -58.51
CA VAL A 663 18.68 -30.52 -58.16
C VAL A 663 17.84 -30.26 -59.41
N SER A 664 18.44 -29.64 -60.44
CA SER A 664 17.79 -29.44 -61.74
C SER A 664 17.50 -30.72 -62.52
N GLN A 665 18.33 -31.76 -62.41
CA GLN A 665 18.05 -33.06 -63.06
C GLN A 665 17.03 -33.83 -62.22
N PHE A 666 17.20 -33.87 -60.90
CA PHE A 666 16.30 -34.55 -59.96
C PHE A 666 14.84 -34.13 -60.11
N LEU A 667 14.57 -32.81 -60.14
CA LEU A 667 13.23 -32.25 -60.28
C LEU A 667 12.59 -32.46 -61.67
N VAL A 668 13.32 -32.99 -62.65
CA VAL A 668 12.81 -33.23 -64.02
C VAL A 668 13.06 -34.65 -64.51
N ASP A 669 13.56 -35.55 -63.65
CA ASP A 669 13.78 -36.95 -64.02
C ASP A 669 12.43 -37.60 -64.35
N ASN A 670 12.45 -38.59 -65.24
CA ASN A 670 11.23 -39.15 -65.78
C ASN A 670 10.78 -40.35 -64.96
N ASN A 671 9.66 -40.19 -64.25
CA ASN A 671 8.98 -41.19 -63.40
C ASN A 671 8.39 -42.38 -64.18
N GLY A 672 9.05 -42.85 -65.25
CA GLY A 672 8.60 -43.90 -66.15
C GLY A 672 8.53 -45.28 -65.50
N ASP A 673 9.27 -45.49 -64.41
CA ASP A 673 9.29 -46.71 -63.61
C ASP A 673 8.54 -46.57 -62.27
N ALA A 674 7.63 -45.58 -62.13
CA ALA A 674 6.92 -45.29 -60.87
C ALA A 674 6.20 -46.51 -60.24
N GLU A 675 5.59 -47.39 -61.04
CA GLU A 675 4.99 -48.65 -60.57
C GLU A 675 6.02 -49.63 -59.98
N THR A 676 7.25 -49.63 -60.51
CA THR A 676 8.38 -50.44 -60.01
C THR A 676 8.89 -49.91 -58.66
N HIS A 677 8.75 -48.60 -58.43
CA HIS A 677 9.32 -47.87 -57.29
C HIS A 677 8.27 -47.28 -56.33
N LEU A 678 7.04 -47.81 -56.35
CA LEU A 678 5.94 -47.45 -55.45
C LEU A 678 5.59 -45.95 -55.47
N HIS A 679 5.79 -45.27 -56.60
CA HIS A 679 5.58 -43.82 -56.80
C HIS A 679 6.42 -42.89 -55.89
N LYS A 680 7.45 -43.44 -55.21
CA LYS A 680 8.32 -42.70 -54.27
C LYS A 680 9.10 -41.54 -54.90
N GLU A 681 9.47 -41.69 -56.16
CA GLU A 681 10.16 -40.67 -56.96
C GLU A 681 9.34 -39.38 -57.08
N GLN A 682 8.05 -39.52 -57.38
CA GLN A 682 7.11 -38.39 -57.50
C GLN A 682 6.92 -37.67 -56.16
N LEU A 683 6.80 -38.41 -55.05
CA LEU A 683 6.69 -37.81 -53.72
C LEU A 683 7.96 -37.03 -53.36
N ALA A 684 9.14 -37.57 -53.68
CA ALA A 684 10.42 -36.90 -53.44
C ALA A 684 10.56 -35.61 -54.28
N GLN A 685 10.20 -35.62 -55.56
CA GLN A 685 10.21 -34.41 -56.41
C GLN A 685 9.26 -33.32 -55.87
N GLN A 686 8.05 -33.70 -55.46
CA GLN A 686 7.07 -32.74 -54.93
C GLN A 686 7.45 -32.21 -53.55
N LEU A 687 7.97 -33.07 -52.67
CA LEU A 687 8.50 -32.65 -51.38
C LEU A 687 9.68 -31.69 -51.55
N LEU A 688 10.62 -31.95 -52.47
CA LEU A 688 11.77 -31.07 -52.69
C LEU A 688 11.34 -29.67 -53.16
N ALA A 689 10.43 -29.60 -54.11
CA ALA A 689 9.86 -28.33 -54.57
C ALA A 689 9.10 -27.59 -53.44
N PHE A 690 8.37 -28.32 -52.59
CA PHE A 690 7.65 -27.77 -51.45
C PHE A 690 8.60 -27.20 -50.38
N LEU A 691 9.69 -27.92 -50.06
CA LEU A 691 10.72 -27.45 -49.13
C LEU A 691 11.36 -26.14 -49.62
N PHE A 692 11.73 -26.03 -50.90
CA PHE A 692 12.27 -24.78 -51.44
C PHE A 692 11.24 -23.65 -51.47
N ASN A 693 9.99 -23.93 -51.85
CA ASN A 693 8.88 -22.98 -51.75
C ASN A 693 8.75 -22.38 -50.35
N THR A 694 8.76 -23.23 -49.31
CA THR A 694 8.60 -22.77 -47.92
C THR A 694 9.80 -21.99 -47.37
N ARG A 695 10.98 -22.14 -47.98
CA ARG A 695 12.22 -21.47 -47.57
C ARG A 695 12.49 -20.16 -48.31
N HIS A 696 11.79 -19.91 -49.42
CA HIS A 696 11.97 -18.73 -50.26
C HIS A 696 10.68 -17.94 -50.52
N ARG A 697 9.57 -18.25 -49.84
CA ARG A 697 8.30 -17.51 -49.96
C ARG A 697 7.75 -17.21 -48.55
N PRO A 698 7.06 -16.07 -48.32
CA PRO A 698 6.54 -15.11 -49.31
C PRO A 698 7.58 -14.17 -49.91
N ASP A 699 8.77 -14.04 -49.32
CA ASP A 699 9.95 -13.43 -49.93
C ASP A 699 11.16 -14.35 -49.86
N ASN A 700 12.23 -14.03 -50.59
CA ASN A 700 13.44 -14.85 -50.76
C ASN A 700 14.10 -15.34 -49.45
N SER A 701 13.79 -14.71 -48.31
CA SER A 701 14.26 -15.06 -46.96
C SER A 701 13.43 -16.16 -46.28
N GLY A 702 12.25 -16.48 -46.83
CA GLY A 702 11.26 -17.38 -46.23
C GLY A 702 10.47 -16.73 -45.09
N LEU A 703 9.80 -17.59 -44.32
CA LEU A 703 9.15 -17.21 -43.05
C LEU A 703 10.15 -17.42 -41.89
N SER A 704 10.07 -16.61 -40.84
CA SER A 704 11.09 -16.61 -39.78
C SER A 704 10.91 -17.74 -38.75
N GLY A 705 9.74 -18.39 -38.76
CA GLY A 705 9.39 -19.53 -37.93
C GLY A 705 8.61 -20.60 -38.68
N ASP A 706 8.10 -21.58 -37.94
CA ASP A 706 7.15 -22.56 -38.46
C ASP A 706 5.80 -21.88 -38.75
N VAL A 707 5.01 -22.44 -39.67
CA VAL A 707 3.70 -21.87 -40.04
C VAL A 707 2.64 -22.95 -40.04
N THR A 708 1.38 -22.59 -39.80
CA THR A 708 0.26 -23.52 -40.01
C THR A 708 -0.46 -23.22 -41.31
N LEU A 709 -0.88 -24.27 -42.00
CA LEU A 709 -1.62 -24.21 -43.27
C LEU A 709 -2.79 -25.19 -43.24
N GLN A 710 -3.81 -24.94 -44.06
CA GLN A 710 -5.02 -25.75 -44.03
C GLN A 710 -4.88 -27.01 -44.90
N VAL A 711 -4.88 -28.19 -44.26
CA VAL A 711 -4.89 -29.51 -44.90
C VAL A 711 -6.24 -30.18 -44.63
N ASN A 712 -7.02 -30.47 -45.67
CA ASN A 712 -8.33 -31.14 -45.57
C ASN A 712 -9.30 -30.50 -44.55
N GLY A 713 -9.22 -29.18 -44.37
CA GLY A 713 -10.03 -28.40 -43.42
C GLY A 713 -9.42 -28.20 -42.03
N ASN A 714 -8.34 -28.92 -41.69
CA ASN A 714 -7.63 -28.80 -40.41
C ASN A 714 -6.39 -27.92 -40.57
N TRP A 715 -6.01 -27.19 -39.52
CA TRP A 715 -4.72 -26.49 -39.47
C TRP A 715 -3.62 -27.45 -39.05
N VAL A 716 -2.58 -27.58 -39.86
CA VAL A 716 -1.42 -28.46 -39.64
C VAL A 716 -0.15 -27.60 -39.74
N SER A 717 0.82 -27.81 -38.85
CA SER A 717 2.11 -27.11 -38.97
C SER A 717 2.90 -27.63 -40.17
N LEU A 718 3.64 -26.73 -40.81
CA LEU A 718 4.49 -27.05 -41.94
C LEU A 718 5.54 -28.10 -41.56
N SER A 719 6.15 -27.97 -40.37
CA SER A 719 7.04 -28.99 -39.81
C SER A 719 6.38 -30.37 -39.75
N SER A 720 5.15 -30.47 -39.22
CA SER A 720 4.42 -31.74 -39.11
C SER A 720 4.10 -32.34 -40.47
N LEU A 721 3.73 -31.51 -41.46
CA LEU A 721 3.43 -31.95 -42.82
C LEU A 721 4.69 -32.46 -43.54
N ILE A 722 5.85 -31.85 -43.31
CA ILE A 722 7.14 -32.32 -43.83
C ILE A 722 7.50 -33.68 -43.21
N ASP A 723 7.40 -33.80 -41.88
CA ASP A 723 7.67 -35.06 -41.17
C ASP A 723 6.69 -36.19 -41.58
N GLU A 724 5.42 -35.86 -41.83
CA GLU A 724 4.42 -36.77 -42.36
C GLU A 724 4.78 -37.23 -43.78
N ALA A 725 5.15 -36.30 -44.67
CA ALA A 725 5.57 -36.63 -46.03
C ALA A 725 6.82 -37.53 -46.07
N ILE A 726 7.80 -37.27 -45.21
CA ILE A 726 8.99 -38.13 -45.04
C ILE A 726 8.60 -39.51 -44.50
N THR A 727 7.68 -39.57 -43.54
CA THR A 727 7.18 -40.84 -42.97
C THR A 727 6.43 -41.67 -44.00
N VAL A 728 5.57 -41.03 -44.80
CA VAL A 728 4.85 -41.65 -45.93
C VAL A 728 5.83 -42.14 -46.99
N TRP A 729 6.85 -41.35 -47.35
CA TRP A 729 7.90 -41.75 -48.29
C TRP A 729 8.71 -42.96 -47.78
N LEU A 730 9.01 -43.04 -46.48
CA LEU A 730 9.66 -44.19 -45.84
C LEU A 730 8.78 -45.45 -45.80
N SER A 731 7.45 -45.30 -45.89
CA SER A 731 6.49 -46.40 -45.90
C SER A 731 6.56 -47.26 -47.18
N ASN A 732 5.72 -48.28 -47.30
CA ASN A 732 5.48 -48.98 -48.55
C ASN A 732 3.99 -48.95 -48.96
N ASP A 733 3.21 -48.00 -48.42
CA ASP A 733 1.81 -47.84 -48.79
C ASP A 733 1.69 -46.92 -50.01
N VAL A 734 1.43 -47.52 -51.17
CA VAL A 734 1.30 -46.80 -52.44
C VAL A 734 0.14 -45.80 -52.41
N ALA A 735 -0.94 -46.08 -51.68
CA ALA A 735 -2.08 -45.18 -51.63
C ALA A 735 -1.74 -43.89 -50.88
N ASP A 736 -1.06 -44.01 -49.73
CA ASP A 736 -0.61 -42.85 -48.95
C ASP A 736 0.47 -42.06 -49.70
N ILE A 737 1.42 -42.74 -50.37
CA ILE A 737 2.48 -42.10 -51.17
C ILE A 737 1.88 -41.27 -52.32
N VAL A 738 0.91 -41.82 -53.05
CA VAL A 738 0.23 -41.09 -54.14
C VAL A 738 -0.59 -39.93 -53.57
N ALA A 739 -1.36 -40.15 -52.50
CA ALA A 739 -2.19 -39.10 -51.89
C ALA A 739 -1.35 -37.92 -51.35
N MET A 740 -0.21 -38.19 -50.72
CA MET A 740 0.71 -37.13 -50.26
C MET A 740 1.38 -36.41 -51.44
N SER A 741 1.70 -37.14 -52.53
CA SER A 741 2.24 -36.54 -53.75
C SER A 741 1.24 -35.55 -54.38
N GLU A 742 -0.04 -35.94 -54.46
CA GLU A 742 -1.11 -35.08 -54.97
C GLU A 742 -1.36 -33.87 -54.06
N LEU A 743 -1.27 -34.03 -52.74
CA LEU A 743 -1.40 -32.93 -51.79
C LEU A 743 -0.27 -31.88 -51.95
N LEU A 744 0.99 -32.33 -52.03
CA LEU A 744 2.14 -31.45 -52.19
C LEU A 744 2.19 -30.81 -53.59
N ASP A 745 1.83 -31.53 -54.66
CA ASP A 745 1.62 -30.92 -55.99
C ASP A 745 0.51 -29.84 -55.91
N GLY A 746 -0.60 -30.12 -55.20
CA GLY A 746 -1.65 -29.14 -54.94
C GLY A 746 -1.15 -27.83 -54.33
N PHE A 747 -0.23 -27.89 -53.36
CA PHE A 747 0.41 -26.69 -52.80
C PHE A 747 1.44 -26.06 -53.75
N ASN A 748 2.30 -26.85 -54.39
CA ASN A 748 3.33 -26.38 -55.33
C ASN A 748 2.77 -25.73 -56.62
N ASN A 749 1.47 -25.84 -56.85
CA ASN A 749 0.77 -25.19 -57.97
C ASN A 749 -0.14 -24.04 -57.50
N ASN A 750 -0.10 -23.64 -56.23
CA ASN A 750 -0.98 -22.63 -55.63
C ASN A 750 -0.28 -21.25 -55.54
N ASP A 751 -0.87 -20.24 -56.19
CA ASP A 751 -0.39 -18.85 -56.16
C ASP A 751 -1.00 -18.01 -55.01
N ALA A 752 -1.88 -18.61 -54.21
CA ALA A 752 -2.57 -17.97 -53.09
C ALA A 752 -2.78 -18.95 -51.91
N LEU A 753 -1.72 -19.63 -51.45
CA LEU A 753 -1.76 -20.49 -50.28
C LEU A 753 -1.87 -19.66 -48.99
N VAL A 754 -2.94 -19.85 -48.23
CA VAL A 754 -3.13 -19.17 -46.93
C VAL A 754 -2.37 -19.90 -45.84
N VAL A 755 -1.51 -19.18 -45.13
CA VAL A 755 -0.75 -19.67 -43.96
C VAL A 755 -0.89 -18.72 -42.77
N ILE A 756 -0.70 -19.23 -41.56
CA ILE A 756 -0.61 -18.44 -40.32
C ILE A 756 0.81 -18.62 -39.78
N PRO A 757 1.62 -17.56 -39.64
CA PRO A 757 2.96 -17.67 -39.09
C PRO A 757 2.94 -17.97 -37.58
N SER A 758 3.97 -18.61 -37.03
CA SER A 758 4.10 -18.80 -35.58
C SER A 758 4.42 -17.51 -34.81
N THR A 759 4.75 -16.42 -35.49
CA THR A 759 5.15 -15.14 -34.90
C THR A 759 4.50 -13.97 -35.63
N TYR A 760 4.08 -12.96 -34.87
CA TYR A 760 3.46 -11.75 -35.44
C TYR A 760 4.45 -10.89 -36.25
N SER A 761 5.76 -11.13 -36.14
CA SER A 761 6.80 -10.42 -36.89
C SER A 761 6.73 -10.63 -38.40
N ASP A 762 6.15 -11.76 -38.82
CA ASP A 762 6.02 -12.13 -40.23
C ASP A 762 4.72 -11.57 -40.84
N CYS A 763 3.81 -11.06 -40.00
CA CYS A 763 2.59 -10.38 -40.42
C CYS A 763 2.89 -9.02 -41.06
N TYR A 764 2.00 -8.57 -41.95
CA TYR A 764 1.94 -7.16 -42.32
C TYR A 764 1.74 -6.28 -41.07
N ALA A 765 2.42 -5.14 -41.00
CA ALA A 765 2.29 -4.19 -39.89
C ALA A 765 0.80 -3.84 -39.66
N PRO A 766 0.26 -4.03 -38.44
CA PRO A 766 -1.18 -3.95 -38.21
C PRO A 766 -1.75 -2.52 -38.34
N PHE A 767 -0.89 -1.50 -38.21
CA PHE A 767 -1.23 -0.09 -38.37
C PHE A 767 -0.13 0.61 -39.17
N PRO A 768 -0.45 1.61 -40.02
CA PRO A 768 0.55 2.44 -40.67
C PRO A 768 1.29 3.31 -39.64
N GLU A 769 2.58 3.54 -39.88
CA GLU A 769 3.43 4.49 -39.12
C GLU A 769 3.06 5.97 -39.37
#